data_AF-A0A6G0WHQ4-F1
#
_entry.id   AF-A0A6G0WHQ4-F1
#
_cell.length_a   1.000
_cell.length_b   1.000
_cell.length_c   1.000
_cell.angle_alpha   90.00
_cell.angle_beta   90.00
_cell.angle_gamma   90.00
#
_symmetry.space_group_name_H-M   'P 1'
#
loop_
_entity.id
_entity.type
_entity.pdbx_description
1 polymer ?
#
loop_
_entity_poly.entity_id
_entity_poly.type
_entity_poly.pdbx_seq_one_letter_code
_entity_poly.pdbx_strand_id
1 'polypeptide(L)'
;MGKVKKRRNFSHKNVTPPTGGPSQAEIEDAMEVDETMEENSSEKKPQDFLSGLTNLQGSVREATCVALASFFAGDGDASPDKLKMLQKLLNAGLLKKLLPRVVDPSKQVRLHALGALRNISAFGGLDVSEFMMTEDILTPCAKLLAEYATEATLVTPQNKDLHTIQIVEQVFALLTNLCESSSMALVQITAQRQALLPCMLLCLRLKQPALQLEVMKLLLVLSDNNPDLSRNLPQEFPPTLLQILQAPENSTKLRLTTIGVAINLPNVLDNPESVALLLPVLKSAVAYDSIGVVEQAKAVSDQWELSLEDYGTVEVIGDEDAEEREHEAKVKKAVHTVRAWHDNVHILTLGLELLSNIIANAGDEDDDEEWASDDEDGMEQAAHNQTATSASRTVSVPAQIFGAENVLPHIYSIVQSVVSIPPNMAPAVVNNFTLIRERAVNCFTNLVANVSVEDLTRAFDLTQASQVLLTLLANAKTDTAPTELFPAEREKAGDVDAAVMAALGALVLRSVEDSIALNISNDHLGIVMSCVQSSPSVEARTNAIRLLGTLGKKPHALPENKVLGGCLYQALGDSDLQVVCEVLNALFDVYADEQYDSVFFELNFLTSLEHVSSGMKNKIKSDAKTLDRELIAHAKETRLNLVRFIKYKKQHRR
;
A
#
# COMPACT_ATOMS: atom_id res chain seq x y z
N MET A 1 1.05 67.92 13.96
CA MET A 1 -0.06 66.94 13.83
C MET A 1 -0.34 66.73 12.35
N GLY A 2 0.23 65.68 11.74
CA GLY A 2 0.07 65.36 10.32
C GLY A 2 -0.42 63.93 10.16
N LYS A 3 -1.65 63.77 9.65
CA LYS A 3 -2.30 62.47 9.45
C LYS A 3 -1.55 61.66 8.38
N VAL A 4 -1.10 60.46 8.77
CA VAL A 4 -0.50 59.46 7.88
C VAL A 4 -1.56 58.99 6.87
N LYS A 5 -1.28 59.13 5.57
CA LYS A 5 -2.09 58.54 4.50
C LYS A 5 -1.92 57.02 4.54
N LYS A 6 -3.01 56.29 4.79
CA LYS A 6 -3.09 54.83 4.58
C LYS A 6 -2.71 54.52 3.13
N ARG A 7 -1.74 53.61 2.93
CA ARG A 7 -1.51 52.94 1.64
C ARG A 7 -2.83 52.27 1.23
N ARG A 8 -3.31 52.54 0.02
CA ARG A 8 -4.40 51.79 -0.59
C ARG A 8 -3.85 50.38 -0.87
N ASN A 9 -4.43 49.36 -0.24
CA ASN A 9 -4.33 48.00 -0.74
C ASN A 9 -4.92 48.02 -2.15
N PHE A 10 -4.11 47.69 -3.14
CA PHE A 10 -4.63 47.31 -4.45
C PHE A 10 -5.37 45.99 -4.23
N SER A 11 -6.70 46.00 -4.36
CA SER A 11 -7.42 44.74 -4.44
C SER A 11 -7.01 44.04 -5.72
N HIS A 12 -6.82 42.72 -5.63
CA HIS A 12 -6.75 41.81 -6.77
C HIS A 12 -7.84 42.23 -7.76
N LYS A 13 -7.44 42.77 -8.91
CA LYS A 13 -8.38 43.05 -9.98
C LYS A 13 -8.66 41.72 -10.68
N ASN A 14 -9.93 41.36 -10.75
CA ASN A 14 -10.48 40.30 -11.59
C ASN A 14 -9.91 40.41 -13.01
N VAL A 15 -8.88 39.61 -13.32
CA VAL A 15 -8.42 39.41 -14.69
C VAL A 15 -9.25 38.28 -15.26
N THR A 16 -10.22 38.62 -16.11
CA THR A 16 -10.99 37.64 -16.88
C THR A 16 -10.06 36.84 -17.79
N PRO A 17 -10.10 35.50 -17.75
CA PRO A 17 -9.41 34.65 -18.71
C PRO A 17 -9.78 35.04 -20.15
N PRO A 18 -8.84 34.99 -21.11
CA PRO A 18 -9.11 35.33 -22.52
C PRO A 18 -10.19 34.45 -23.17
N THR A 19 -10.51 33.31 -22.56
CA THR A 19 -11.59 32.38 -22.96
C THR A 19 -12.96 32.72 -22.40
N GLY A 20 -13.08 33.72 -21.51
CA GLY A 20 -14.33 34.09 -20.83
C GLY A 20 -14.80 33.08 -19.78
N GLY A 21 -13.96 32.11 -19.40
CA GLY A 21 -14.22 31.18 -18.30
C GLY A 21 -14.05 31.85 -16.92
N PRO A 22 -14.50 31.20 -15.83
CA PRO A 22 -14.27 31.72 -14.48
C PRO A 22 -12.78 31.73 -14.13
N SER A 23 -12.30 32.77 -13.45
CA SER A 23 -10.91 32.83 -12.95
C SER A 23 -10.69 31.85 -11.79
N GLN A 24 -9.43 31.50 -11.47
CA GLN A 24 -9.16 30.62 -10.32
C GLN A 24 -9.65 31.21 -9.00
N ALA A 25 -9.57 32.53 -8.82
CA ALA A 25 -10.19 33.21 -7.70
C ALA A 25 -11.73 33.13 -7.72
N GLU A 26 -12.38 33.14 -8.90
CA GLU A 26 -13.83 32.94 -9.01
C GLU A 26 -14.25 31.48 -8.81
N ILE A 27 -13.32 30.54 -9.03
CA ILE A 27 -13.49 29.12 -8.76
C ILE A 27 -13.33 28.89 -7.26
N GLU A 28 -12.28 29.42 -6.64
CA GLU A 28 -12.04 29.39 -5.20
C GLU A 28 -13.16 30.12 -4.44
N ASP A 29 -13.57 31.34 -4.84
CA ASP A 29 -14.71 32.06 -4.25
C ASP A 29 -16.05 31.31 -4.41
N ALA A 30 -16.24 30.56 -5.51
CA ALA A 30 -17.44 29.73 -5.69
C ALA A 30 -17.36 28.40 -4.91
N MET A 31 -16.19 28.07 -4.37
CA MET A 31 -15.90 26.81 -3.68
C MET A 31 -15.52 26.99 -2.20
N GLU A 32 -15.25 28.22 -1.73
CA GLU A 32 -15.10 28.61 -0.33
C GLU A 32 -16.47 28.74 0.36
N VAL A 33 -16.52 28.39 1.65
CA VAL A 33 -17.67 28.67 2.52
C VAL A 33 -17.14 29.20 3.84
N ASP A 34 -17.38 30.48 4.13
CA ASP A 34 -17.31 30.97 5.49
C ASP A 34 -18.59 30.52 6.21
N GLU A 35 -18.47 29.77 7.30
CA GLU A 35 -19.61 29.33 8.12
C GLU A 35 -20.24 30.49 8.93
N THR A 36 -19.73 31.72 8.78
CA THR A 36 -20.23 32.87 9.53
C THR A 36 -20.79 33.98 8.62
N MET A 37 -22.12 34.11 8.70
CA MET A 37 -22.94 35.32 8.51
C MET A 37 -23.79 35.44 7.22
N GLU A 38 -25.10 35.45 7.46
CA GLU A 38 -26.14 36.31 6.89
C GLU A 38 -26.29 36.45 5.35
N GLU A 39 -27.22 35.65 4.80
CA GLU A 39 -28.28 35.89 3.79
C GLU A 39 -28.24 37.05 2.75
N ASN A 40 -27.20 37.85 2.55
CA ASN A 40 -27.25 38.98 1.60
C ASN A 40 -25.92 39.34 0.87
N SER A 41 -25.12 38.35 0.50
CA SER A 41 -24.09 38.45 -0.55
C SER A 41 -24.43 37.49 -1.70
N SER A 42 -24.20 37.92 -2.93
CA SER A 42 -24.47 37.15 -4.16
C SER A 42 -23.48 36.01 -4.37
N GLU A 43 -23.44 35.06 -3.43
CA GLU A 43 -22.59 33.87 -3.47
C GLU A 43 -23.15 32.84 -4.45
N LYS A 44 -22.35 32.49 -5.46
CA LYS A 44 -22.74 31.54 -6.52
C LYS A 44 -22.86 30.15 -5.93
N LYS A 45 -24.03 29.51 -6.07
CA LYS A 45 -24.26 28.17 -5.53
C LYS A 45 -23.44 27.13 -6.30
N PRO A 46 -23.11 25.95 -5.72
CA PRO A 46 -22.48 24.84 -6.45
C PRO A 46 -23.15 24.50 -7.79
N GLN A 47 -24.47 24.68 -7.87
CA GLN A 47 -25.24 24.49 -9.10
C GLN A 47 -24.89 25.51 -10.21
N ASP A 48 -24.55 26.74 -9.85
CA ASP A 48 -24.16 27.81 -10.78
C ASP A 48 -22.79 27.53 -11.37
N PHE A 49 -21.82 27.05 -10.57
CA PHE A 49 -20.53 26.58 -11.07
C PHE A 49 -20.69 25.39 -12.03
N LEU A 50 -21.44 24.36 -11.63
CA LEU A 50 -21.70 23.18 -12.46
C LEU A 50 -22.51 23.49 -13.73
N SER A 51 -23.15 24.66 -13.83
CA SER A 51 -23.82 25.09 -15.07
C SER A 51 -22.83 25.29 -16.24
N GLY A 52 -21.57 25.60 -15.92
CA GLY A 52 -20.47 25.73 -16.89
C GLY A 52 -20.24 24.46 -17.71
N LEU A 53 -20.39 23.28 -17.09
CA LEU A 53 -20.32 21.98 -17.77
C LEU A 53 -21.39 21.81 -18.84
N THR A 54 -22.54 22.49 -18.71
CA THR A 54 -23.66 22.40 -19.66
C THR A 54 -23.74 23.60 -20.61
N ASN A 55 -22.77 24.51 -20.58
CA ASN A 55 -22.77 25.71 -21.41
C ASN A 55 -22.67 25.35 -22.91
N LEU A 56 -23.30 26.16 -23.76
CA LEU A 56 -23.24 25.99 -25.23
C LEU A 56 -21.82 26.24 -25.79
N GLN A 57 -21.07 27.13 -25.16
CA GLN A 57 -19.69 27.45 -25.55
C GLN A 57 -18.72 26.37 -25.07
N GLY A 58 -17.98 25.77 -26.00
CA GLY A 58 -16.99 24.73 -25.71
C GLY A 58 -15.87 25.19 -24.77
N SER A 59 -15.42 26.43 -24.90
CA SER A 59 -14.38 27.03 -24.05
C SER A 59 -14.79 27.13 -22.57
N VAL A 60 -16.07 27.43 -22.30
CA VAL A 60 -16.60 27.49 -20.92
C VAL A 60 -16.66 26.10 -20.31
N ARG A 61 -17.09 25.10 -21.10
CA ARG A 61 -17.10 23.70 -20.64
C ARG A 61 -15.68 23.22 -20.33
N GLU A 62 -14.74 23.50 -21.23
CA GLU A 62 -13.33 23.18 -21.06
C GLU A 62 -12.74 23.80 -19.79
N ALA A 63 -12.92 25.11 -19.60
CA ALA A 63 -12.45 25.82 -18.40
C ALA A 63 -13.04 25.25 -17.11
N THR A 64 -14.32 24.84 -17.14
CA THR A 64 -14.97 24.22 -15.97
C THR A 64 -14.39 22.82 -15.68
N CYS A 65 -14.08 22.04 -16.71
CA CYS A 65 -13.39 20.75 -16.55
C CYS A 65 -11.97 20.93 -16.00
N VAL A 66 -11.21 21.91 -16.49
CA VAL A 66 -9.87 22.25 -15.99
C VAL A 66 -9.94 22.63 -14.52
N ALA A 67 -10.88 23.49 -14.14
CA ALA A 67 -11.10 23.91 -12.75
C ALA A 67 -11.33 22.71 -11.81
N LEU A 68 -12.21 21.79 -12.21
CA LEU A 68 -12.48 20.56 -11.45
C LEU A 68 -11.24 19.67 -11.36
N ALA A 69 -10.51 19.50 -12.46
CA ALA A 69 -9.29 18.70 -12.48
C ALA A 69 -8.24 19.28 -11.54
N SER A 70 -8.00 20.60 -11.57
CA SER A 70 -7.02 21.26 -10.69
C SER A 70 -7.42 21.20 -9.22
N PHE A 71 -8.69 21.42 -8.89
CA PHE A 71 -9.15 21.42 -7.49
C PHE A 71 -8.95 20.06 -6.79
N PHE A 72 -9.21 18.98 -7.54
CA PHE A 72 -9.02 17.60 -7.08
C PHE A 72 -7.66 17.01 -7.49
N ALA A 73 -6.71 17.84 -7.94
CA ALA A 73 -5.36 17.38 -8.26
C ALA A 73 -4.51 17.14 -7.00
N GLY A 74 -3.52 16.25 -7.14
CA GLY A 74 -2.50 15.95 -6.13
C GLY A 74 -2.88 14.77 -5.23
N ASP A 75 -1.85 14.08 -4.73
CA ASP A 75 -1.96 12.96 -3.77
C ASP A 75 -2.03 13.44 -2.31
N GLY A 76 -2.40 14.71 -2.09
CA GLY A 76 -2.39 15.32 -0.76
C GLY A 76 -3.60 14.88 0.06
N ASP A 77 -3.35 14.53 1.33
CA ASP A 77 -4.34 14.09 2.32
C ASP A 77 -5.68 14.78 2.12
N ALA A 78 -6.72 13.97 1.96
CA ALA A 78 -8.07 14.41 1.68
C ALA A 78 -8.56 15.28 2.84
N SER A 79 -8.32 16.60 2.76
CA SER A 79 -8.71 17.49 3.84
C SER A 79 -10.22 17.33 4.06
N PRO A 80 -10.68 17.29 5.32
CA PRO A 80 -12.09 17.08 5.62
C PRO A 80 -13.00 18.05 4.86
N ASP A 81 -12.52 19.25 4.59
CA ASP A 81 -13.26 20.28 3.87
C ASP A 81 -13.32 20.03 2.36
N LYS A 82 -12.25 19.53 1.72
CA LYS A 82 -12.31 19.08 0.32
C LYS A 82 -13.26 17.89 0.14
N LEU A 83 -13.28 16.94 1.08
CA LEU A 83 -14.23 15.82 1.07
C LEU A 83 -15.68 16.28 1.21
N LYS A 84 -15.97 17.16 2.17
CA LYS A 84 -17.31 17.79 2.30
C LYS A 84 -17.70 18.52 1.01
N MET A 85 -16.76 19.22 0.38
CA MET A 85 -17.02 19.93 -0.86
C MET A 85 -17.32 18.98 -2.02
N LEU A 86 -16.57 17.90 -2.16
CA LEU A 86 -16.88 16.85 -3.13
C LEU A 86 -18.28 16.30 -2.91
N GLN A 87 -18.66 15.98 -1.68
CA GLN A 87 -20.01 15.52 -1.35
C GLN A 87 -21.09 16.54 -1.74
N LYS A 88 -20.87 17.83 -1.49
CA LYS A 88 -21.79 18.90 -1.95
C LYS A 88 -21.92 18.93 -3.48
N LEU A 89 -20.80 18.82 -4.22
CA LEU A 89 -20.81 18.80 -5.68
C LEU A 89 -21.52 17.56 -6.24
N LEU A 90 -21.27 16.38 -5.66
CA LEU A 90 -21.95 15.14 -6.03
C LEU A 90 -23.47 15.26 -5.84
N ASN A 91 -23.90 15.77 -4.68
CA ASN A 91 -25.31 16.04 -4.39
C ASN A 91 -25.93 17.08 -5.35
N ALA A 92 -25.14 18.03 -5.84
CA ALA A 92 -25.55 19.02 -6.84
C ALA A 92 -25.57 18.46 -8.29
N GLY A 93 -25.27 17.17 -8.48
CA GLY A 93 -25.33 16.49 -9.77
C GLY A 93 -24.05 16.63 -10.61
N LEU A 94 -22.88 16.71 -9.98
CA LEU A 94 -21.57 16.78 -10.65
C LEU A 94 -21.42 15.68 -11.72
N LEU A 95 -21.56 14.39 -11.35
CA LEU A 95 -21.35 13.29 -12.29
C LEU A 95 -22.33 13.32 -13.47
N LYS A 96 -23.61 13.63 -13.21
CA LYS A 96 -24.65 13.76 -14.25
C LYS A 96 -24.33 14.83 -15.30
N LYS A 97 -23.58 15.86 -14.92
CA LYS A 97 -23.16 16.95 -15.80
C LYS A 97 -21.79 16.72 -16.43
N LEU A 98 -20.88 16.05 -15.72
CA LEU A 98 -19.50 15.83 -16.15
C LEU A 98 -19.35 14.60 -17.07
N LEU A 99 -20.00 13.47 -16.78
CA LEU A 99 -19.90 12.25 -17.59
C LEU A 99 -20.25 12.48 -19.08
N PRO A 100 -21.30 13.25 -19.45
CA PRO A 100 -21.58 13.54 -20.85
C PRO A 100 -20.52 14.38 -21.56
N ARG A 101 -19.51 14.92 -20.86
CA ARG A 101 -18.38 15.67 -21.44
C ARG A 101 -17.27 14.75 -21.94
N VAL A 102 -17.22 13.50 -21.49
CA VAL A 102 -16.27 12.49 -22.01
C VAL A 102 -16.44 12.28 -23.52
N VAL A 103 -17.65 12.47 -24.05
CA VAL A 103 -17.98 12.33 -25.48
C VAL A 103 -18.35 13.68 -26.15
N ASP A 104 -17.88 14.80 -25.61
CA ASP A 104 -18.16 16.15 -26.13
C ASP A 104 -17.68 16.33 -27.58
N PRO A 105 -18.29 17.19 -28.41
CA PRO A 105 -17.75 17.49 -29.74
C PRO A 105 -16.30 18.02 -29.74
N SER A 106 -15.89 18.74 -28.69
CA SER A 106 -14.52 19.26 -28.56
C SER A 106 -13.60 18.24 -27.89
N LYS A 107 -12.48 17.89 -28.55
CA LYS A 107 -11.44 17.01 -27.99
C LYS A 107 -10.86 17.55 -26.68
N GLN A 108 -10.70 18.87 -26.57
CA GLN A 108 -10.21 19.51 -25.34
C GLN A 108 -11.17 19.30 -24.17
N VAL A 109 -12.48 19.40 -24.43
CA VAL A 109 -13.47 19.14 -23.38
C VAL A 109 -13.44 17.67 -22.97
N ARG A 110 -13.26 16.73 -23.91
CA ARG A 110 -13.10 15.30 -23.59
C ARG A 110 -11.89 15.06 -22.70
N LEU A 111 -10.73 15.61 -23.08
CA LEU A 111 -9.47 15.45 -22.36
C LEU A 111 -9.58 15.92 -20.91
N HIS A 112 -10.05 17.16 -20.71
CA HIS A 112 -10.14 17.73 -19.37
C HIS A 112 -11.28 17.11 -18.55
N ALA A 113 -12.37 16.66 -19.19
CA ALA A 113 -13.43 15.93 -18.49
C ALA A 113 -12.92 14.59 -17.93
N LEU A 114 -12.16 13.84 -18.73
CA LEU A 114 -11.52 12.60 -18.27
C LEU A 114 -10.49 12.88 -17.17
N GLY A 115 -9.65 13.90 -17.31
CA GLY A 115 -8.70 14.30 -16.28
C GLY A 115 -9.38 14.67 -14.96
N ALA A 116 -10.50 15.40 -15.03
CA ALA A 116 -11.31 15.72 -13.86
C ALA A 116 -11.91 14.46 -13.21
N LEU A 117 -12.50 13.56 -13.99
CA LEU A 117 -13.06 12.30 -13.49
C LEU A 117 -11.99 11.40 -12.85
N ARG A 118 -10.82 11.28 -13.48
CA ARG A 118 -9.66 10.56 -12.92
C ARG A 118 -9.29 11.12 -11.55
N ASN A 119 -9.11 12.43 -11.44
CA ASN A 119 -8.77 13.08 -10.18
C ASN A 119 -9.86 12.92 -9.11
N ILE A 120 -11.13 13.09 -9.49
CA ILE A 120 -12.27 12.89 -8.60
C ILE A 120 -12.37 11.44 -8.11
N SER A 121 -12.13 10.44 -8.97
CA SER A 121 -12.13 9.03 -8.58
C SER A 121 -11.01 8.68 -7.62
N ALA A 122 -9.79 9.18 -7.86
CA ALA A 122 -8.66 8.99 -6.95
C ALA A 122 -8.91 9.65 -5.58
N PHE A 123 -9.41 10.90 -5.59
CA PHE A 123 -9.69 11.65 -4.37
C PHE A 123 -10.88 11.09 -3.57
N GLY A 124 -11.92 10.63 -4.26
CA GLY A 124 -13.17 10.16 -3.66
C GLY A 124 -13.18 8.67 -3.28
N GLY A 125 -12.20 7.89 -3.74
CA GLY A 125 -12.04 6.48 -3.42
C GLY A 125 -13.23 5.59 -3.82
N LEU A 126 -13.53 4.60 -2.96
CA LEU A 126 -14.57 3.58 -3.14
C LEU A 126 -15.94 4.17 -3.49
N ASP A 127 -16.49 5.05 -2.64
CA ASP A 127 -17.85 5.57 -2.77
C ASP A 127 -18.08 6.27 -4.12
N VAL A 128 -17.09 7.06 -4.54
CA VAL A 128 -17.18 7.84 -5.78
C VAL A 128 -16.99 6.95 -7.00
N SER A 129 -16.09 5.97 -6.92
CA SER A 129 -15.88 4.99 -7.97
C SER A 129 -17.13 4.14 -8.21
N GLU A 130 -17.80 3.65 -7.15
CA GLU A 130 -19.07 2.94 -7.26
C GLU A 130 -20.19 3.82 -7.82
N PHE A 131 -20.24 5.09 -7.43
CA PHE A 131 -21.22 6.02 -7.97
C PHE A 131 -21.00 6.30 -9.47
N MET A 132 -19.75 6.45 -9.91
CA MET A 132 -19.41 6.56 -11.34
C MET A 132 -19.83 5.31 -12.12
N MET A 133 -19.61 4.12 -11.54
CA MET A 133 -20.04 2.85 -12.13
C MET A 133 -21.57 2.77 -12.29
N THR A 134 -22.31 3.23 -11.29
CA THR A 134 -23.79 3.28 -11.32
C THR A 134 -24.31 4.24 -12.41
N GLU A 135 -23.59 5.32 -12.68
CA GLU A 135 -23.90 6.30 -13.73
C GLU A 135 -23.30 5.93 -15.12
N ASP A 136 -22.87 4.68 -15.32
CA ASP A 136 -22.40 4.10 -16.58
C ASP A 136 -21.16 4.80 -17.19
N ILE A 137 -20.12 5.03 -16.39
CA ILE A 137 -18.83 5.56 -16.86
C ILE A 137 -18.13 4.65 -17.89
N LEU A 138 -18.35 3.33 -17.85
CA LEU A 138 -17.63 2.40 -18.73
C LEU A 138 -18.04 2.55 -20.20
N THR A 139 -19.31 2.83 -20.49
CA THR A 139 -19.79 3.00 -21.88
C THR A 139 -19.07 4.13 -22.64
N PRO A 140 -18.97 5.37 -22.13
CA PRO A 140 -18.21 6.41 -22.81
C PRO A 140 -16.70 6.11 -22.88
N CYS A 141 -16.10 5.46 -21.88
CA CYS A 141 -14.70 5.03 -21.94
C CYS A 141 -14.45 4.01 -23.05
N ALA A 142 -15.30 2.97 -23.14
CA ALA A 142 -15.22 1.95 -24.19
C ALA A 142 -15.38 2.56 -25.60
N LYS A 143 -16.29 3.53 -25.75
CA LYS A 143 -16.47 4.27 -27.00
C LYS A 143 -15.19 5.02 -27.40
N LEU A 144 -14.54 5.71 -26.46
CA LEU A 144 -13.30 6.44 -26.75
C LEU A 144 -12.14 5.51 -27.11
N LEU A 145 -12.01 4.35 -26.44
CA LEU A 145 -11.00 3.36 -26.82
C LEU A 145 -11.26 2.82 -28.22
N ALA A 146 -12.51 2.51 -28.57
CA ALA A 146 -12.85 2.08 -29.93
C ALA A 146 -12.59 3.15 -31.00
N GLU A 147 -12.77 4.44 -30.66
CA GLU A 147 -12.51 5.57 -31.57
C GLU A 147 -11.01 5.85 -31.73
N TYR A 148 -10.26 5.81 -30.63
CA TYR A 148 -8.89 6.35 -30.57
C TYR A 148 -7.79 5.32 -30.43
N ALA A 149 -8.01 4.17 -29.77
CA ALA A 149 -7.00 3.13 -29.60
C ALA A 149 -6.97 2.17 -30.80
N THR A 150 -6.74 2.72 -31.99
CA THR A 150 -6.66 1.98 -33.27
C THR A 150 -5.39 2.32 -34.05
N GLU A 151 -4.94 1.42 -34.91
CA GLU A 151 -3.73 1.64 -35.73
C GLU A 151 -3.85 2.88 -36.63
N ALA A 152 -5.03 3.09 -37.22
CA ALA A 152 -5.31 4.23 -38.10
C ALA A 152 -5.12 5.58 -37.38
N THR A 153 -5.43 5.62 -36.09
CA THR A 153 -5.37 6.84 -35.27
C THR A 153 -4.00 7.02 -34.61
N LEU A 154 -3.44 5.97 -33.98
CA LEU A 154 -2.24 6.11 -33.14
C LEU A 154 -0.90 5.86 -33.87
N VAL A 155 -0.90 5.06 -34.94
CA VAL A 155 0.34 4.65 -35.62
C VAL A 155 0.63 5.55 -36.81
N THR A 156 -0.41 5.92 -37.58
CA THR A 156 -0.28 6.66 -38.83
C THR A 156 0.27 8.08 -38.59
N PRO A 157 1.45 8.45 -39.14
CA PRO A 157 2.11 9.73 -38.84
C PRO A 157 1.26 10.98 -39.15
N GLN A 158 0.38 10.90 -40.14
CA GLN A 158 -0.50 11.99 -40.56
C GLN A 158 -1.62 12.30 -39.55
N ASN A 159 -1.92 11.38 -38.63
CA ASN A 159 -3.02 11.48 -37.66
C ASN A 159 -2.54 11.54 -36.19
N LYS A 160 -1.24 11.70 -35.93
CA LYS A 160 -0.69 11.80 -34.56
C LYS A 160 -1.09 13.13 -33.91
N ASP A 161 -2.30 13.15 -33.38
CA ASP A 161 -2.82 14.21 -32.53
C ASP A 161 -2.45 13.91 -31.08
N LEU A 162 -1.63 14.77 -30.47
CA LEU A 162 -1.16 14.65 -29.08
C LEU A 162 -2.35 14.50 -28.12
N HIS A 163 -3.43 15.24 -28.34
CA HIS A 163 -4.63 15.18 -27.51
C HIS A 163 -5.29 13.80 -27.55
N THR A 164 -5.18 13.08 -28.68
CA THR A 164 -5.74 11.75 -28.81
C THR A 164 -4.98 10.74 -27.96
N ILE A 165 -3.64 10.82 -27.94
CA ILE A 165 -2.80 10.00 -27.03
C ILE A 165 -3.13 10.33 -25.58
N GLN A 166 -3.23 11.61 -25.23
CA GLN A 166 -3.57 12.05 -23.87
C GLN A 166 -4.97 11.60 -23.45
N ILE A 167 -5.97 11.64 -24.34
CA ILE A 167 -7.31 11.13 -24.04
C ILE A 167 -7.25 9.63 -23.71
N VAL A 168 -6.56 8.83 -24.51
CA VAL A 168 -6.43 7.39 -24.28
C VAL A 168 -5.68 7.12 -22.97
N GLU A 169 -4.63 7.88 -22.68
CA GLU A 169 -3.91 7.84 -21.40
C GLU A 169 -4.85 8.12 -20.22
N GLN A 170 -5.67 9.18 -20.27
CA GLN A 170 -6.62 9.50 -19.21
C GLN A 170 -7.72 8.43 -19.05
N VAL A 171 -8.16 7.78 -20.15
CA VAL A 171 -9.10 6.66 -20.06
C VAL A 171 -8.48 5.50 -19.29
N PHE A 172 -7.25 5.08 -19.64
CA PHE A 172 -6.59 3.99 -18.92
C PHE A 172 -6.36 4.33 -17.44
N ALA A 173 -5.91 5.55 -17.14
CA ALA A 173 -5.74 5.99 -15.75
C ALA A 173 -7.05 5.98 -14.95
N LEU A 174 -8.15 6.45 -15.53
CA LEU A 174 -9.47 6.40 -14.89
C LEU A 174 -9.94 4.95 -14.66
N LEU A 175 -9.76 4.06 -15.65
CA LEU A 175 -10.12 2.65 -15.51
C LEU A 175 -9.32 1.96 -14.40
N THR A 176 -8.02 2.30 -14.24
CA THR A 176 -7.19 1.82 -13.13
C THR A 176 -7.80 2.19 -11.79
N ASN A 177 -8.08 3.49 -11.57
CA ASN A 177 -8.68 3.97 -10.31
C ASN A 177 -10.01 3.26 -10.00
N LEU A 178 -10.86 3.09 -11.01
CA LEU A 178 -12.14 2.39 -10.86
C LEU A 178 -11.96 0.92 -10.48
N CYS A 179 -11.01 0.20 -11.09
CA CYS A 179 -10.73 -1.19 -10.76
C CYS A 179 -10.14 -1.35 -9.35
N GLU A 180 -9.22 -0.48 -8.94
CA GLU A 180 -8.61 -0.50 -7.60
C GLU A 180 -9.66 -0.24 -6.50
N SER A 181 -10.64 0.60 -6.80
CA SER A 181 -11.67 1.03 -5.84
C SER A 181 -13.01 0.34 -6.00
N SER A 182 -13.20 -0.58 -6.96
CA SER A 182 -14.52 -1.24 -7.16
C SER A 182 -14.39 -2.63 -7.78
N SER A 183 -14.79 -3.64 -7.00
CA SER A 183 -14.85 -5.03 -7.49
C SER A 183 -15.83 -5.19 -8.66
N MET A 184 -16.91 -4.41 -8.69
CA MET A 184 -17.85 -4.35 -9.82
C MET A 184 -17.15 -3.85 -11.09
N ALA A 185 -16.32 -2.81 -10.98
CA ALA A 185 -15.56 -2.30 -12.12
C ALA A 185 -14.59 -3.36 -12.66
N LEU A 186 -13.86 -4.04 -11.77
CA LEU A 186 -12.94 -5.12 -12.13
C LEU A 186 -13.64 -6.24 -12.94
N VAL A 187 -14.80 -6.70 -12.46
CA VAL A 187 -15.60 -7.74 -13.13
C VAL A 187 -16.10 -7.27 -14.50
N GLN A 188 -16.67 -6.06 -14.57
CA GLN A 188 -17.24 -5.54 -15.82
C GLN A 188 -16.17 -5.24 -16.88
N ILE A 189 -15.01 -4.72 -16.49
CA ILE A 189 -13.89 -4.45 -17.40
C ILE A 189 -13.26 -5.76 -17.90
N THR A 190 -13.10 -6.76 -17.01
CA THR A 190 -12.62 -8.10 -17.40
C THR A 190 -13.59 -8.79 -18.36
N ALA A 191 -14.91 -8.58 -18.22
CA ALA A 191 -15.90 -9.07 -19.18
C ALA A 191 -15.73 -8.45 -20.58
N GLN A 192 -15.17 -7.23 -20.67
CA GLN A 192 -14.87 -6.54 -21.93
C GLN A 192 -13.46 -6.82 -22.49
N ARG A 193 -12.70 -7.74 -21.90
CA ARG A 193 -11.30 -8.05 -22.29
C ARG A 193 -11.07 -8.27 -23.79
N GLN A 194 -12.04 -8.85 -24.50
CA GLN A 194 -11.92 -9.11 -25.94
C GLN A 194 -11.79 -7.83 -26.78
N ALA A 195 -12.40 -6.72 -26.33
CA ALA A 195 -12.24 -5.41 -26.96
C ALA A 195 -11.06 -4.63 -26.38
N LEU A 196 -10.81 -4.78 -25.08
CA LEU A 196 -9.81 -4.02 -24.34
C LEU A 196 -8.37 -4.47 -24.62
N LEU A 197 -8.09 -5.78 -24.58
CA LEU A 197 -6.73 -6.32 -24.70
C LEU A 197 -6.05 -5.96 -26.04
N PRO A 198 -6.72 -5.97 -27.20
CA PRO A 198 -6.13 -5.48 -28.44
C PRO A 198 -5.71 -4.00 -28.37
N CYS A 199 -6.55 -3.14 -27.77
CA CYS A 199 -6.24 -1.73 -27.58
C CYS A 199 -5.03 -1.54 -26.64
N MET A 200 -4.96 -2.29 -25.53
CA MET A 200 -3.83 -2.27 -24.61
C MET A 200 -2.53 -2.72 -25.31
N LEU A 201 -2.57 -3.83 -26.03
CA LEU A 201 -1.41 -4.35 -26.76
C LEU A 201 -0.89 -3.35 -27.81
N LEU A 202 -1.80 -2.70 -28.54
CA LEU A 202 -1.44 -1.64 -29.47
C LEU A 202 -0.72 -0.50 -28.74
N CYS A 203 -1.28 -0.01 -27.64
CA CYS A 203 -0.72 1.11 -26.88
C CYS A 203 0.64 0.76 -26.26
N LEU A 204 0.83 -0.45 -25.76
CA LEU A 204 2.11 -0.93 -25.20
C LEU A 204 3.23 -0.96 -26.25
N ARG A 205 2.90 -1.20 -27.53
CA ARG A 205 3.87 -1.20 -28.65
C ARG A 205 4.22 0.20 -29.14
N LEU A 206 3.47 1.22 -28.72
CA LEU A 206 3.82 2.60 -29.03
C LEU A 206 4.98 3.02 -28.13
N LYS A 207 6.00 3.67 -28.70
CA LYS A 207 7.07 4.32 -27.93
C LYS A 207 6.56 5.63 -27.31
N GLN A 208 5.59 5.53 -26.39
CA GLN A 208 4.95 6.62 -25.68
C GLN A 208 4.93 6.29 -24.18
N PRO A 209 5.97 6.66 -23.41
CA PRO A 209 6.19 6.14 -22.06
C PRO A 209 5.05 6.38 -21.07
N ALA A 210 4.41 7.56 -21.12
CA ALA A 210 3.28 7.89 -20.23
C ALA A 210 2.07 6.99 -20.50
N LEU A 211 1.69 6.83 -21.77
CA LEU A 211 0.64 5.91 -22.19
C LEU A 211 0.98 4.45 -21.84
N GLN A 212 2.22 4.01 -22.09
CA GLN A 212 2.66 2.65 -21.73
C GLN A 212 2.51 2.40 -20.23
N LEU A 213 2.85 3.38 -19.40
CA LEU A 213 2.73 3.27 -17.95
C LEU A 213 1.27 3.13 -17.50
N GLU A 214 0.36 3.96 -18.00
CA GLU A 214 -1.06 3.88 -17.61
C GLU A 214 -1.72 2.57 -18.09
N VAL A 215 -1.35 2.08 -19.27
CA VAL A 215 -1.81 0.76 -19.74
C VAL A 215 -1.26 -0.37 -18.87
N MET A 216 0.02 -0.28 -18.46
CA MET A 216 0.64 -1.30 -17.61
C MET A 216 0.05 -1.33 -16.21
N LYS A 217 -0.29 -0.17 -15.63
CA LYS A 217 -0.99 -0.07 -14.34
C LYS A 217 -2.36 -0.74 -14.40
N LEU A 218 -3.17 -0.45 -15.43
CA LEU A 218 -4.45 -1.12 -15.58
C LEU A 218 -4.27 -2.63 -15.73
N LEU A 219 -3.26 -3.07 -16.50
CA LEU A 219 -2.98 -4.48 -16.68
C LEU A 219 -2.58 -5.17 -15.37
N LEU A 220 -1.82 -4.49 -14.51
CA LEU A 220 -1.41 -4.97 -13.19
C LEU A 220 -2.62 -5.25 -12.30
N VAL A 221 -3.53 -4.28 -12.22
CA VAL A 221 -4.76 -4.42 -11.43
C VAL A 221 -5.66 -5.52 -12.01
N LEU A 222 -5.77 -5.60 -13.34
CA LEU A 222 -6.59 -6.63 -13.98
C LEU A 222 -6.00 -8.02 -13.87
N SER A 223 -4.66 -8.18 -13.83
CA SER A 223 -4.00 -9.49 -13.78
C SER A 223 -3.92 -10.07 -12.37
N ASP A 224 -4.08 -9.25 -11.34
CA ASP A 224 -4.07 -9.70 -9.96
C ASP A 224 -5.25 -10.65 -9.67
N ASN A 225 -4.94 -11.87 -9.23
CA ASN A 225 -5.88 -12.94 -8.90
C ASN A 225 -7.02 -13.16 -9.94
N ASN A 226 -6.72 -12.97 -11.23
CA ASN A 226 -7.72 -13.03 -12.30
C ASN A 226 -7.41 -14.13 -13.34
N PRO A 227 -7.78 -15.39 -13.06
CA PRO A 227 -7.50 -16.51 -13.97
C PRO A 227 -8.24 -16.39 -15.30
N ASP A 228 -9.38 -15.68 -15.37
CA ASP A 228 -10.09 -15.45 -16.64
C ASP A 228 -9.29 -14.54 -17.56
N LEU A 229 -8.68 -13.47 -17.03
CA LEU A 229 -7.78 -12.64 -17.82
C LEU A 229 -6.55 -13.44 -18.27
N SER A 230 -5.84 -14.09 -17.35
CA SER A 230 -4.58 -14.78 -17.63
C SER A 230 -4.73 -15.88 -18.69
N ARG A 231 -5.86 -16.62 -18.71
CA ARG A 231 -6.15 -17.64 -19.73
C ARG A 231 -6.48 -17.07 -21.11
N ASN A 232 -6.86 -15.80 -21.20
CA ASN A 232 -7.31 -15.15 -22.43
C ASN A 232 -6.34 -14.07 -22.94
N LEU A 233 -5.15 -13.93 -22.34
CA LEU A 233 -4.14 -13.00 -22.84
C LEU A 233 -3.66 -13.40 -24.25
N PRO A 234 -3.64 -12.46 -25.21
CA PRO A 234 -3.05 -12.71 -26.52
C PRO A 234 -1.59 -13.18 -26.44
N GLN A 235 -1.18 -14.06 -27.36
CA GLN A 235 0.15 -14.67 -27.37
C GLN A 235 1.28 -13.63 -27.50
N GLU A 236 0.96 -12.45 -28.00
CA GLU A 236 1.91 -11.37 -28.17
C GLU A 236 2.11 -10.50 -26.93
N PHE A 237 1.34 -10.70 -25.85
CA PHE A 237 1.56 -9.98 -24.59
C PHE A 237 2.90 -10.33 -23.95
N PRO A 238 3.21 -11.60 -23.63
CA PRO A 238 4.49 -11.96 -23.01
C PRO A 238 5.74 -11.41 -23.73
N PRO A 239 5.91 -11.52 -25.07
CA PRO A 239 7.05 -10.92 -25.75
C PRO A 239 7.04 -9.39 -25.72
N THR A 240 5.86 -8.75 -25.69
CA THR A 240 5.75 -7.28 -25.55
C THR A 240 6.17 -6.83 -24.15
N LEU A 241 5.76 -7.55 -23.09
CA LEU A 241 6.20 -7.30 -21.72
C LEU A 241 7.72 -7.45 -21.61
N LEU A 242 8.28 -8.51 -22.19
CA LEU A 242 9.73 -8.73 -22.20
C LEU A 242 10.49 -7.61 -22.91
N GLN A 243 9.98 -7.13 -24.05
CA GLN A 243 10.58 -5.98 -24.75
C GLN A 243 10.57 -4.71 -23.90
N ILE A 244 9.46 -4.42 -23.21
CA ILE A 244 9.36 -3.24 -22.33
C ILE A 244 10.32 -3.39 -21.15
N LEU A 245 10.40 -4.58 -20.56
CA LEU A 245 11.28 -4.90 -19.43
C LEU A 245 12.76 -4.77 -19.78
N GLN A 246 13.15 -5.22 -20.97
CA GLN A 246 14.55 -5.25 -21.41
C GLN A 246 15.03 -3.95 -22.07
N ALA A 247 14.12 -3.05 -22.46
CA ALA A 247 14.47 -1.77 -23.07
C ALA A 247 15.06 -0.79 -22.03
N PRO A 248 16.35 -0.43 -22.13
CA PRO A 248 17.00 0.45 -21.14
C PRO A 248 16.52 1.91 -21.21
N GLU A 249 15.91 2.33 -22.33
CA GLU A 249 15.32 3.66 -22.47
C GLU A 249 14.02 3.86 -21.68
N ASN A 250 13.38 2.77 -21.25
CA ASN A 250 12.17 2.83 -20.46
C ASN A 250 12.48 3.19 -19.01
N SER A 251 11.60 3.99 -18.39
CA SER A 251 11.76 4.36 -16.99
C SER A 251 11.72 3.12 -16.08
N THR A 252 12.46 3.16 -14.98
CA THR A 252 12.45 2.10 -13.97
C THR A 252 11.04 1.83 -13.46
N LYS A 253 10.21 2.87 -13.29
CA LYS A 253 8.80 2.75 -12.89
C LYS A 253 7.98 1.89 -13.85
N LEU A 254 8.08 2.14 -15.16
CA LEU A 254 7.39 1.31 -16.17
C LEU A 254 7.90 -0.13 -16.14
N ARG A 255 9.22 -0.32 -16.04
CA ARG A 255 9.83 -1.65 -16.02
C ARG A 255 9.45 -2.44 -14.76
N LEU A 256 9.39 -1.82 -13.58
CA LEU A 256 8.89 -2.45 -12.35
C LEU A 256 7.41 -2.78 -12.43
N THR A 257 6.58 -1.88 -12.95
CA THR A 257 5.14 -2.17 -13.17
C THR A 257 4.96 -3.37 -14.11
N THR A 258 5.83 -3.49 -15.11
CA THR A 258 5.87 -4.64 -16.03
C THR A 258 6.24 -5.94 -15.30
N ILE A 259 7.14 -5.88 -14.31
CA ILE A 259 7.46 -7.04 -13.45
C ILE A 259 6.24 -7.44 -12.64
N GLY A 260 5.54 -6.48 -12.02
CA GLY A 260 4.29 -6.75 -11.29
C GLY A 260 3.27 -7.50 -12.15
N VAL A 261 3.09 -7.10 -13.40
CA VAL A 261 2.23 -7.84 -14.34
C VAL A 261 2.79 -9.24 -14.60
N ALA A 262 4.09 -9.36 -14.88
CA ALA A 262 4.72 -10.61 -15.24
C ALA A 262 4.62 -11.67 -14.13
N ILE A 263 4.77 -11.29 -12.87
CA ILE A 263 4.71 -12.24 -11.74
C ILE A 263 3.29 -12.76 -11.49
N ASN A 264 2.26 -12.06 -11.97
CA ASN A 264 0.87 -12.51 -11.96
C ASN A 264 0.55 -13.47 -13.13
N LEU A 265 1.49 -13.65 -14.08
CA LEU A 265 1.30 -14.59 -15.19
C LEU A 265 1.70 -16.02 -14.79
N PRO A 266 0.97 -17.04 -15.27
CA PRO A 266 1.25 -18.43 -14.90
C PRO A 266 2.67 -18.88 -15.26
N ASN A 267 3.29 -19.67 -14.37
CA ASN A 267 4.60 -20.32 -14.53
C ASN A 267 5.81 -19.38 -14.65
N VAL A 268 5.66 -18.07 -14.44
CA VAL A 268 6.79 -17.13 -14.50
C VAL A 268 7.77 -17.36 -13.33
N LEU A 269 7.25 -17.58 -12.13
CA LEU A 269 8.06 -17.81 -10.94
C LEU A 269 8.66 -19.22 -10.88
N ASP A 270 8.06 -20.19 -11.56
CA ASP A 270 8.55 -21.58 -11.63
C ASP A 270 9.67 -21.77 -12.66
N ASN A 271 9.93 -20.76 -13.50
CA ASN A 271 10.94 -20.80 -14.53
C ASN A 271 12.19 -19.98 -14.12
N PRO A 272 13.33 -20.63 -13.84
CA PRO A 272 14.56 -19.95 -13.44
C PRO A 272 15.05 -18.89 -14.43
N GLU A 273 14.92 -19.13 -15.73
CA GLU A 273 15.32 -18.16 -16.76
C GLU A 273 14.42 -16.93 -16.72
N SER A 274 13.12 -17.12 -16.48
CA SER A 274 12.16 -16.01 -16.39
C SER A 274 12.44 -15.15 -15.17
N VAL A 275 12.67 -15.76 -13.99
CA VAL A 275 13.04 -15.03 -12.77
C VAL A 275 14.36 -14.28 -12.94
N ALA A 276 15.36 -14.89 -13.56
CA ALA A 276 16.65 -14.25 -13.83
C ALA A 276 16.53 -13.00 -14.71
N LEU A 277 15.53 -12.94 -15.61
CA LEU A 277 15.26 -11.76 -16.45
C LEU A 277 14.68 -10.56 -15.67
N LEU A 278 14.05 -10.79 -14.53
CA LEU A 278 13.47 -9.73 -13.68
C LEU A 278 14.56 -9.03 -12.85
N LEU A 279 15.60 -9.77 -12.46
CA LEU A 279 16.61 -9.34 -11.50
C LEU A 279 17.35 -8.05 -11.83
N PRO A 280 17.80 -7.77 -13.08
CA PRO A 280 18.55 -6.55 -13.36
C PRO A 280 17.77 -5.27 -12.99
N VAL A 281 16.45 -5.28 -13.19
CA VAL A 281 15.58 -4.14 -12.86
C VAL A 281 15.35 -4.07 -11.36
N LEU A 282 15.05 -5.20 -10.72
CA LEU A 282 14.84 -5.27 -9.27
C LEU A 282 16.08 -4.80 -8.51
N LYS A 283 17.28 -5.30 -8.90
CA LYS A 283 18.56 -4.87 -8.33
C LYS A 283 18.82 -3.39 -8.53
N SER A 284 18.49 -2.84 -9.70
CA SER A 284 18.62 -1.40 -9.95
C SER A 284 17.66 -0.57 -9.11
N ALA A 285 16.46 -1.07 -8.82
CA ALA A 285 15.47 -0.37 -8.01
C ALA A 285 15.84 -0.33 -6.52
N VAL A 286 16.44 -1.41 -6.01
CA VAL A 286 16.91 -1.51 -4.62
C VAL A 286 18.38 -1.14 -4.44
N ALA A 287 18.99 -0.50 -5.45
CA ALA A 287 20.34 0.04 -5.36
C ALA A 287 20.35 1.27 -4.43
N TYR A 288 20.47 1.02 -3.13
CA TYR A 288 20.37 2.04 -2.10
C TYR A 288 21.75 2.62 -1.73
N ASP A 289 21.98 3.89 -2.09
CA ASP A 289 23.12 4.67 -1.60
C ASP A 289 22.71 5.46 -0.36
N SER A 290 23.10 4.95 0.82
CA SER A 290 22.73 5.58 2.09
C SER A 290 23.20 7.03 2.22
N ILE A 291 24.34 7.39 1.63
CA ILE A 291 24.89 8.75 1.73
C ILE A 291 24.08 9.67 0.82
N GLY A 292 23.93 9.30 -0.45
CA GLY A 292 23.17 10.07 -1.43
C GLY A 292 21.70 10.25 -1.04
N VAL A 293 21.06 9.22 -0.47
CA VAL A 293 19.66 9.30 0.00
C VAL A 293 19.51 10.30 1.14
N VAL A 294 20.44 10.32 2.11
CA VAL A 294 20.39 11.29 3.21
C VAL A 294 20.63 12.71 2.71
N GLU A 295 21.56 12.92 1.77
CA GLU A 295 21.78 14.22 1.15
C GLU A 295 20.56 14.71 0.37
N GLN A 296 19.92 13.83 -0.41
CA GLN A 296 18.69 14.15 -1.13
C GLN A 296 17.54 14.48 -0.16
N ALA A 297 17.36 13.69 0.89
CA ALA A 297 16.33 13.92 1.91
C ALA A 297 16.46 15.28 2.60
N LYS A 298 17.69 15.72 2.89
CA LYS A 298 17.96 17.06 3.46
C LYS A 298 17.59 18.16 2.47
N ALA A 299 18.06 18.04 1.22
CA ALA A 299 17.78 19.02 0.18
C ALA A 299 16.28 19.15 -0.11
N VAL A 300 15.53 18.05 -0.03
CA VAL A 300 14.07 18.01 -0.17
C VAL A 300 13.39 18.63 1.04
N SER A 301 13.83 18.31 2.26
CA SER A 301 13.29 18.90 3.48
C SER A 301 13.43 20.42 3.49
N ASP A 302 14.58 20.95 3.06
CA ASP A 302 14.83 22.39 2.95
C ASP A 302 13.93 23.09 1.90
N GLN A 303 13.42 22.33 0.93
CA GLN A 303 12.57 22.85 -0.17
C GLN A 303 11.10 22.47 -0.03
N TRP A 304 10.74 21.72 1.03
CA TRP A 304 9.41 21.15 1.17
C TRP A 304 8.32 22.22 1.25
N GLU A 305 8.46 23.18 2.18
CA GLU A 305 7.48 24.27 2.36
C GLU A 305 7.28 25.08 1.07
N LEU A 306 8.38 25.43 0.39
CA LEU A 306 8.35 26.17 -0.87
C LEU A 306 7.66 25.38 -2.00
N SER A 307 7.73 24.04 -1.97
CA SER A 307 7.03 23.21 -2.96
C SER A 307 5.51 23.21 -2.80
N LEU A 308 5.01 23.52 -1.60
CA LEU A 308 3.57 23.57 -1.32
C LEU A 308 2.91 24.85 -1.84
N GLU A 309 3.70 25.85 -2.24
CA GLU A 309 3.25 27.09 -2.87
C GLU A 309 2.95 26.92 -4.38
N ASP A 310 2.92 25.69 -4.90
CA ASP A 310 2.54 25.41 -6.29
C ASP A 310 1.03 25.64 -6.50
N TYR A 311 0.66 26.81 -7.01
CA TYR A 311 -0.73 27.15 -7.34
C TYR A 311 -1.26 26.45 -8.61
N GLY A 312 -0.48 25.57 -9.23
CA GLY A 312 -0.82 24.93 -10.49
C GLY A 312 -0.73 25.91 -11.67
N THR A 313 -0.77 25.37 -12.89
CA THR A 313 -0.65 26.16 -14.12
C THR A 313 -1.89 27.01 -14.40
N VAL A 314 -2.05 28.12 -13.68
CA VAL A 314 -2.80 29.26 -14.19
C VAL A 314 -1.79 30.17 -14.85
N GLU A 315 -1.77 30.18 -16.18
CA GLU A 315 -1.07 31.25 -16.90
C GLU A 315 -1.80 32.57 -16.60
N VAL A 316 -1.35 33.29 -15.57
CA VAL A 316 -1.78 34.67 -15.33
C VAL A 316 -1.09 35.51 -16.39
N ILE A 317 -1.73 35.70 -17.54
CA ILE A 317 -1.26 36.64 -18.57
C ILE A 317 -1.53 38.07 -18.07
N GLY A 318 -0.79 38.50 -17.07
CA GLY A 318 -0.63 39.87 -16.62
C GLY A 318 0.83 40.31 -16.79
N ASP A 319 1.11 41.61 -16.74
CA ASP A 319 2.48 42.11 -16.64
C ASP A 319 3.06 41.71 -15.27
N GLU A 320 3.50 40.45 -15.14
CA GLU A 320 4.12 39.91 -13.93
C GLU A 320 5.42 40.68 -13.64
N ASP A 321 5.50 41.24 -12.44
CA ASP A 321 6.69 41.90 -11.95
C ASP A 321 7.85 40.88 -11.86
N ALA A 322 9.09 41.34 -12.05
CA ALA A 322 10.25 40.44 -12.13
C ALA A 322 10.46 39.56 -10.88
N GLU A 323 9.96 40.02 -9.71
CA GLU A 323 10.01 39.30 -8.44
C GLU A 323 9.07 38.08 -8.41
N GLU A 324 7.87 38.18 -9.00
CA GLU A 324 6.89 37.08 -9.07
C GLU A 324 7.42 35.95 -9.97
N ARG A 325 7.98 36.30 -11.14
CA ARG A 325 8.62 35.31 -12.03
C ARG A 325 9.82 34.61 -11.40
N GLU A 326 10.62 35.32 -10.60
CA GLU A 326 11.74 34.70 -9.87
C GLU A 326 11.23 33.74 -8.79
N HIS A 327 10.17 34.12 -8.07
CA HIS A 327 9.54 33.28 -7.06
C HIS A 327 8.93 32.02 -7.67
N GLU A 328 8.15 32.13 -8.74
CA GLU A 328 7.61 30.97 -9.47
C GLU A 328 8.68 30.00 -9.95
N ALA A 329 9.81 30.52 -10.45
CA ALA A 329 10.92 29.68 -10.89
C ALA A 329 11.53 28.89 -9.71
N LYS A 330 11.57 29.48 -8.51
CA LYS A 330 12.02 28.80 -7.28
C LYS A 330 11.02 27.74 -6.84
N VAL A 331 9.72 28.04 -6.85
CA VAL A 331 8.64 27.07 -6.56
C VAL A 331 8.71 25.87 -7.52
N LYS A 332 8.77 26.13 -8.84
CA LYS A 332 8.89 25.07 -9.86
C LYS A 332 10.11 24.18 -9.64
N LYS A 333 11.24 24.76 -9.21
CA LYS A 333 12.44 23.99 -8.86
C LYS A 333 12.22 23.12 -7.62
N ALA A 334 11.63 23.68 -6.56
CA ALA A 334 11.32 22.97 -5.32
C ALA A 334 10.37 21.79 -5.59
N VAL A 335 9.29 22.02 -6.34
CA VAL A 335 8.36 20.99 -6.80
C VAL A 335 9.06 19.88 -7.56
N HIS A 336 9.97 20.22 -8.48
CA HIS A 336 10.74 19.21 -9.22
C HIS A 336 11.63 18.37 -8.29
N THR A 337 12.30 19.00 -7.32
CA THR A 337 13.14 18.30 -6.33
C THR A 337 12.31 17.35 -5.46
N VAL A 338 11.14 17.80 -4.98
CA VAL A 338 10.21 16.97 -4.18
C VAL A 338 9.63 15.82 -5.01
N ARG A 339 9.22 16.08 -6.26
CA ARG A 339 8.73 15.02 -7.18
C ARG A 339 9.80 13.96 -7.45
N ALA A 340 11.04 14.37 -7.71
CA ALA A 340 12.15 13.44 -7.93
C ALA A 340 12.44 12.58 -6.70
N TRP A 341 12.30 13.13 -5.49
CA TRP A 341 12.38 12.36 -4.24
C TRP A 341 11.26 11.33 -4.13
N HIS A 342 10.01 11.74 -4.34
CA HIS A 342 8.87 10.81 -4.32
C HIS A 342 9.02 9.69 -5.35
N ASP A 343 9.47 10.00 -6.56
CA ASP A 343 9.71 9.00 -7.59
C ASP A 343 10.80 8.00 -7.16
N ASN A 344 11.89 8.46 -6.54
CA ASN A 344 12.94 7.59 -6.02
C ASN A 344 12.46 6.69 -4.87
N VAL A 345 11.73 7.27 -3.90
CA VAL A 345 11.12 6.51 -2.78
C VAL A 345 10.14 5.47 -3.32
N HIS A 346 9.30 5.83 -4.28
CA HIS A 346 8.36 4.93 -4.91
C HIS A 346 9.04 3.79 -5.66
N ILE A 347 10.09 4.08 -6.44
CA ILE A 347 10.88 3.04 -7.14
C ILE A 347 11.50 2.06 -6.15
N LEU A 348 12.10 2.56 -5.07
CA LEU A 348 12.72 1.74 -4.04
C LEU A 348 11.69 0.85 -3.34
N THR A 349 10.59 1.44 -2.87
CA THR A 349 9.54 0.72 -2.12
C THR A 349 8.82 -0.30 -2.99
N LEU A 350 8.52 0.02 -4.26
CA LEU A 350 7.97 -0.93 -5.23
C LEU A 350 8.96 -2.06 -5.53
N GLY A 351 10.25 -1.77 -5.64
CA GLY A 351 11.28 -2.79 -5.83
C GLY A 351 11.37 -3.77 -4.66
N LEU A 352 11.32 -3.26 -3.42
CA LEU A 352 11.31 -4.06 -2.19
C LEU A 352 10.04 -4.93 -2.09
N GLU A 353 8.88 -4.36 -2.42
CA GLU A 353 7.61 -5.07 -2.43
C GLU A 353 7.58 -6.18 -3.47
N LEU A 354 8.01 -5.91 -4.71
CA LEU A 354 8.06 -6.93 -5.75
C LEU A 354 9.01 -8.08 -5.39
N LEU A 355 10.18 -7.79 -4.81
CA LEU A 355 11.07 -8.84 -4.29
C LEU A 355 10.40 -9.67 -3.19
N SER A 356 9.69 -9.00 -2.28
CA SER A 356 8.96 -9.62 -1.18
C SER A 356 7.85 -10.55 -1.69
N ASN A 357 7.05 -10.09 -2.67
CA ASN A 357 5.94 -10.85 -3.24
C ASN A 357 6.44 -12.03 -4.08
N ILE A 358 7.49 -11.82 -4.88
CA ILE A 358 8.10 -12.88 -5.70
C ILE A 358 8.55 -14.07 -4.84
N ILE A 359 9.12 -13.80 -3.66
CA ILE A 359 9.62 -14.88 -2.81
C ILE A 359 8.53 -15.49 -1.92
N ALA A 360 7.53 -14.70 -1.49
CA ALA A 360 6.40 -15.19 -0.71
C ALA A 360 5.49 -16.12 -1.55
N ASN A 361 5.16 -15.73 -2.78
CA ASN A 361 4.21 -16.45 -3.64
C ASN A 361 4.78 -17.72 -4.28
N ALA A 362 6.03 -18.08 -4.00
CA ALA A 362 6.72 -19.19 -4.66
C ALA A 362 6.67 -20.50 -3.86
N GLY A 363 5.89 -20.55 -2.77
CA GLY A 363 5.76 -21.70 -1.86
C GLY A 363 4.33 -22.18 -1.60
N ASP A 364 3.30 -21.43 -2.02
CA ASP A 364 1.89 -21.76 -1.76
C ASP A 364 1.29 -22.56 -2.92
N GLU A 365 1.79 -23.77 -3.14
CA GLU A 365 1.00 -24.81 -3.78
C GLU A 365 0.51 -25.77 -2.68
N ASP A 366 -0.80 -25.73 -2.45
CA ASP A 366 -1.58 -26.73 -1.71
C ASP A 366 -1.44 -26.75 -0.18
N ASP A 367 -2.25 -25.95 0.54
CA ASP A 367 -2.80 -26.39 1.84
C ASP A 367 -4.11 -25.69 2.28
N ASP A 368 -4.89 -25.13 1.33
CA ASP A 368 -6.25 -24.66 1.60
C ASP A 368 -7.27 -25.81 1.47
N GLU A 369 -7.08 -26.91 2.21
CA GLU A 369 -8.18 -27.87 2.40
C GLU A 369 -9.26 -27.20 3.26
N GLU A 370 -10.21 -26.52 2.60
CA GLU A 370 -11.39 -25.93 3.23
C GLU A 370 -12.09 -27.01 4.09
N TRP A 371 -12.22 -26.75 5.39
CA TRP A 371 -12.89 -27.63 6.33
C TRP A 371 -14.28 -28.02 5.80
N ALA A 372 -14.47 -29.29 5.44
CA ALA A 372 -15.72 -29.78 4.85
C ALA A 372 -16.92 -29.68 5.82
N SER A 373 -16.67 -29.50 7.12
CA SER A 373 -17.70 -29.34 8.14
C SER A 373 -17.22 -28.50 9.32
N ASP A 374 -18.15 -27.72 9.87
CA ASP A 374 -17.98 -26.77 10.96
C ASP A 374 -18.30 -27.39 12.34
N ASP A 375 -18.54 -28.71 12.37
CA ASP A 375 -18.81 -29.51 13.57
C ASP A 375 -17.56 -30.19 14.13
N GLU A 376 -17.60 -30.48 15.43
CA GLU A 376 -16.45 -30.98 16.22
C GLU A 376 -15.92 -32.32 15.67
N ASP A 377 -16.82 -33.16 15.15
CA ASP A 377 -16.50 -34.47 14.54
C ASP A 377 -15.85 -34.32 13.15
N GLY A 378 -16.28 -33.34 12.35
CA GLY A 378 -15.66 -33.02 11.05
C GLY A 378 -14.26 -32.42 11.22
N MET A 379 -14.08 -31.58 12.25
CA MET A 379 -12.77 -31.04 12.60
C MET A 379 -11.78 -32.12 13.07
N GLU A 380 -12.28 -33.18 13.74
CA GLU A 380 -11.45 -34.31 14.18
C GLU A 380 -10.88 -35.15 13.05
N GLN A 381 -11.63 -35.31 11.95
CA GLN A 381 -11.19 -36.09 10.80
C GLN A 381 -10.11 -35.38 9.97
N ALA A 382 -10.24 -34.06 9.79
CA ALA A 382 -9.25 -33.24 9.07
C ALA A 382 -7.90 -33.21 9.80
N ALA A 383 -7.90 -32.99 11.12
CA ALA A 383 -6.69 -32.96 11.93
C ALA A 383 -5.90 -34.29 11.94
N HIS A 384 -6.56 -35.43 11.73
CA HIS A 384 -5.89 -36.73 11.61
C HIS A 384 -5.14 -36.91 10.28
N ASN A 385 -5.59 -36.26 9.20
CA ASN A 385 -5.00 -36.41 7.87
C ASN A 385 -3.71 -35.57 7.68
N GLN A 386 -3.56 -34.46 8.41
CA GLN A 386 -2.40 -33.55 8.29
C GLN A 386 -1.13 -34.04 9.01
N THR A 387 -1.18 -35.13 9.78
CA THR A 387 -0.03 -35.58 10.62
C THR A 387 1.06 -36.37 9.89
N ALA A 388 1.08 -36.37 8.55
CA ALA A 388 1.89 -37.32 7.78
C ALA A 388 2.74 -36.72 6.64
N THR A 389 3.47 -35.62 6.85
CA THR A 389 4.54 -35.22 5.91
C THR A 389 5.65 -34.44 6.63
N SER A 390 6.72 -35.13 7.03
CA SER A 390 8.01 -34.46 7.30
C SER A 390 8.70 -34.18 5.96
N ALA A 391 8.27 -33.11 5.28
CA ALA A 391 8.91 -32.66 4.05
C ALA A 391 10.15 -31.82 4.40
N SER A 392 11.28 -32.15 3.77
CA SER A 392 12.43 -31.25 3.67
C SER A 392 11.95 -29.93 3.06
N ARG A 393 12.34 -28.76 3.60
CA ARG A 393 11.95 -27.46 3.01
C ARG A 393 12.42 -27.40 1.55
N THR A 394 11.48 -27.42 0.62
CA THR A 394 11.75 -27.21 -0.80
C THR A 394 12.03 -25.73 -1.01
N VAL A 395 13.23 -25.40 -1.51
CA VAL A 395 13.57 -24.01 -1.81
C VAL A 395 13.00 -23.66 -3.18
N SER A 396 12.14 -22.66 -3.24
CA SER A 396 11.51 -22.21 -4.48
C SER A 396 12.52 -21.69 -5.51
N VAL A 397 12.14 -21.68 -6.78
CA VAL A 397 12.99 -21.14 -7.86
C VAL A 397 13.44 -19.70 -7.58
N PRO A 398 12.56 -18.77 -7.17
CA PRO A 398 12.99 -17.42 -6.81
C PRO A 398 13.97 -17.39 -5.64
N ALA A 399 13.77 -18.20 -4.60
CA ALA A 399 14.69 -18.26 -3.46
C ALA A 399 16.08 -18.76 -3.86
N GLN A 400 16.18 -19.75 -4.74
CA GLN A 400 17.47 -20.23 -5.29
C GLN A 400 18.20 -19.14 -6.08
N ILE A 401 17.48 -18.45 -6.97
CA ILE A 401 18.03 -17.39 -7.81
C ILE A 401 18.44 -16.17 -6.96
N PHE A 402 17.63 -15.76 -5.99
CA PHE A 402 17.94 -14.65 -5.09
C PHE A 402 19.13 -14.95 -4.17
N GLY A 403 19.28 -16.20 -3.72
CA GLY A 403 20.45 -16.68 -2.98
C GLY A 403 21.73 -16.58 -3.80
N ALA A 404 21.73 -17.16 -5.00
CA ALA A 404 22.86 -17.10 -5.94
C ALA A 404 23.28 -15.66 -6.30
N GLU A 405 22.32 -14.76 -6.39
CA GLU A 405 22.51 -13.37 -6.80
C GLU A 405 22.71 -12.41 -5.64
N ASN A 406 22.86 -12.93 -4.42
CA ASN A 406 23.15 -12.19 -3.18
C ASN A 406 22.12 -11.13 -2.83
N VAL A 407 20.84 -11.33 -3.13
CA VAL A 407 19.80 -10.33 -2.85
C VAL A 407 19.68 -10.05 -1.35
N LEU A 408 19.67 -11.09 -0.51
CA LEU A 408 19.52 -10.96 0.94
C LEU A 408 20.56 -10.04 1.61
N PRO A 409 21.89 -10.19 1.38
CA PRO A 409 22.89 -9.24 1.89
C PRO A 409 22.62 -7.78 1.51
N HIS A 410 22.16 -7.51 0.28
CA HIS A 410 21.86 -6.15 -0.17
C HIS A 410 20.66 -5.58 0.59
N ILE A 411 19.57 -6.36 0.73
CA ILE A 411 18.40 -5.92 1.49
C ILE A 411 18.74 -5.71 2.97
N TYR A 412 19.56 -6.57 3.56
CA TYR A 412 20.02 -6.38 4.94
C TYR A 412 20.83 -5.08 5.12
N SER A 413 21.66 -4.70 4.14
CA SER A 413 22.36 -3.41 4.14
C SER A 413 21.39 -2.20 4.13
N ILE A 414 20.26 -2.32 3.42
CA ILE A 414 19.21 -1.29 3.45
C ILE A 414 18.60 -1.21 4.86
N VAL A 415 18.23 -2.34 5.45
CA VAL A 415 17.69 -2.41 6.83
C VAL A 415 18.66 -1.76 7.82
N GLN A 416 19.95 -2.02 7.71
CA GLN A 416 20.99 -1.39 8.53
C GLN A 416 21.06 0.13 8.31
N SER A 417 20.90 0.58 7.07
CA SER A 417 20.97 2.00 6.70
C SER A 417 19.78 2.81 7.18
N VAL A 418 18.63 2.16 7.42
CA VAL A 418 17.40 2.81 7.89
C VAL A 418 17.13 2.60 9.37
N VAL A 419 18.09 2.10 10.15
CA VAL A 419 17.97 1.96 11.63
C VAL A 419 17.66 3.30 12.31
N SER A 420 18.19 4.41 11.79
CA SER A 420 17.96 5.76 12.31
C SER A 420 17.51 6.68 11.18
N ILE A 421 16.53 7.55 11.45
CA ILE A 421 16.16 8.62 10.54
C ILE A 421 17.05 9.84 10.84
N PRO A 422 17.59 10.53 9.83
CA PRO A 422 18.33 11.75 10.07
C PRO A 422 17.46 12.80 10.79
N PRO A 423 17.99 13.53 11.79
CA PRO A 423 17.22 14.54 12.50
C PRO A 423 16.94 15.77 11.62
N ASN A 424 15.94 16.58 12.02
CA ASN A 424 15.56 17.84 11.38
C ASN A 424 15.09 17.70 9.92
N MET A 425 14.28 16.68 9.63
CA MET A 425 13.66 16.48 8.33
C MET A 425 12.22 16.96 8.32
N ALA A 426 11.69 17.34 7.15
CA ALA A 426 10.27 17.64 7.01
C ALA A 426 9.42 16.40 7.37
N PRO A 427 8.25 16.54 8.03
CA PRO A 427 7.44 15.40 8.47
C PRO A 427 7.12 14.39 7.35
N ALA A 428 6.82 14.87 6.15
CA ALA A 428 6.58 13.99 5.00
C ALA A 428 7.82 13.19 4.57
N VAL A 429 9.02 13.74 4.72
CA VAL A 429 10.28 13.04 4.45
C VAL A 429 10.54 11.97 5.54
N VAL A 430 10.21 12.26 6.80
CA VAL A 430 10.24 11.27 7.89
C VAL A 430 9.28 10.11 7.59
N ASN A 431 8.06 10.41 7.16
CA ASN A 431 7.06 9.39 6.77
C ASN A 431 7.57 8.53 5.60
N ASN A 432 8.25 9.12 4.62
CA ASN A 432 8.87 8.36 3.53
C ASN A 432 9.95 7.40 4.05
N PHE A 433 10.78 7.79 5.01
CA PHE A 433 11.73 6.85 5.63
C PHE A 433 11.04 5.75 6.43
N THR A 434 9.94 6.06 7.13
CA THR A 434 9.13 5.05 7.83
C THR A 434 8.58 4.02 6.85
N LEU A 435 8.08 4.45 5.69
CA LEU A 435 7.65 3.55 4.62
C LEU A 435 8.81 2.69 4.08
N ILE A 436 9.99 3.28 3.85
CA ILE A 436 11.17 2.52 3.41
C ILE A 436 11.57 1.47 4.46
N ARG A 437 11.56 1.83 5.76
CA ARG A 437 11.84 0.91 6.87
C ARG A 437 10.91 -0.31 6.82
N GLU A 438 9.61 -0.06 6.80
CA GLU A 438 8.58 -1.10 6.75
C GLU A 438 8.80 -2.04 5.56
N ARG A 439 8.91 -1.48 4.34
CA ARG A 439 9.07 -2.26 3.11
C ARG A 439 10.38 -3.06 3.08
N ALA A 440 11.47 -2.47 3.57
CA ALA A 440 12.76 -3.14 3.63
C ALA A 440 12.75 -4.31 4.64
N VAL A 441 12.13 -4.12 5.81
CA VAL A 441 12.01 -5.16 6.84
C VAL A 441 11.07 -6.28 6.42
N ASN A 442 9.96 -5.99 5.74
CA ASN A 442 9.07 -7.02 5.19
C ASN A 442 9.76 -7.84 4.10
N CYS A 443 10.47 -7.18 3.17
CA CYS A 443 11.28 -7.87 2.16
C CYS A 443 12.36 -8.75 2.81
N PHE A 444 13.05 -8.22 3.82
CA PHE A 444 14.02 -8.98 4.61
C PHE A 444 13.39 -10.21 5.29
N THR A 445 12.20 -10.06 5.88
CA THR A 445 11.48 -11.14 6.56
C THR A 445 11.21 -12.30 5.61
N ASN A 446 10.65 -12.01 4.43
CA ASN A 446 10.31 -13.03 3.44
C ASN A 446 11.55 -13.68 2.82
N LEU A 447 12.64 -12.92 2.64
CA LEU A 447 13.94 -13.49 2.25
C LEU A 447 14.49 -14.42 3.33
N VAL A 448 14.50 -13.99 4.60
CA VAL A 448 14.96 -14.82 5.72
C VAL A 448 14.13 -16.09 5.87
N ALA A 449 12.83 -16.03 5.65
CA ALA A 449 11.97 -17.21 5.75
C ALA A 449 12.30 -18.26 4.67
N ASN A 450 12.62 -17.83 3.45
CA ASN A 450 12.58 -18.71 2.27
C ASN A 450 13.94 -19.09 1.66
N VAL A 451 15.02 -18.33 1.89
CA VAL A 451 16.34 -18.68 1.31
C VAL A 451 16.95 -19.93 1.95
N SER A 452 17.88 -20.56 1.24
CA SER A 452 18.61 -21.72 1.75
C SER A 452 19.39 -21.40 3.04
N VAL A 453 19.68 -22.42 3.86
CA VAL A 453 20.52 -22.28 5.07
C VAL A 453 21.91 -21.74 4.73
N GLU A 454 22.48 -22.20 3.61
CA GLU A 454 23.78 -21.76 3.11
C GLU A 454 23.78 -20.25 2.79
N ASP A 455 22.77 -19.78 2.05
CA ASP A 455 22.66 -18.37 1.69
C ASP A 455 22.37 -17.48 2.89
N LEU A 456 21.51 -17.93 3.82
CA LEU A 456 21.20 -17.20 5.05
C LEU A 456 22.47 -16.99 5.90
N THR A 457 23.19 -18.08 6.20
CA THR A 457 24.36 -18.04 7.08
C THR A 457 25.58 -17.37 6.44
N ARG A 458 25.64 -17.34 5.11
CA ARG A 458 26.62 -16.56 4.35
C ARG A 458 26.32 -15.06 4.34
N ALA A 459 25.05 -14.67 4.46
CA ALA A 459 24.64 -13.28 4.41
C ALA A 459 24.97 -12.51 5.69
N PHE A 460 24.67 -13.08 6.86
CA PHE A 460 24.92 -12.45 8.16
C PHE A 460 24.79 -13.44 9.32
N ASP A 461 25.25 -13.00 10.50
CA ASP A 461 24.95 -13.66 11.77
C ASP A 461 23.56 -13.29 12.29
N LEU A 462 22.76 -14.28 12.66
CA LEU A 462 21.37 -14.10 13.12
C LEU A 462 21.30 -13.25 14.40
N THR A 463 22.28 -13.39 15.29
CA THR A 463 22.34 -12.58 16.53
C THR A 463 22.54 -11.12 16.17
N GLN A 464 23.49 -10.80 15.30
CA GLN A 464 23.70 -9.43 14.82
C GLN A 464 22.45 -8.86 14.14
N ALA A 465 21.81 -9.62 13.26
CA ALA A 465 20.58 -9.18 12.59
C ALA A 465 19.45 -8.88 13.58
N SER A 466 19.28 -9.71 14.61
CA SER A 466 18.29 -9.45 15.67
C SER A 466 18.56 -8.15 16.44
N GLN A 467 19.83 -7.83 16.70
CA GLN A 467 20.23 -6.59 17.38
C GLN A 467 19.92 -5.35 16.53
N VAL A 468 20.18 -5.43 15.21
CA VAL A 468 19.86 -4.36 14.26
C VAL A 468 18.35 -4.08 14.27
N LEU A 469 17.53 -5.12 14.16
CA LEU A 469 16.06 -5.01 14.17
C LEU A 469 15.51 -4.40 15.47
N LEU A 470 16.02 -4.85 16.61
CA LEU A 470 15.60 -4.32 17.91
C LEU A 470 16.05 -2.88 18.14
N THR A 471 17.23 -2.51 17.64
CA THR A 471 17.70 -1.12 17.65
C THR A 471 16.83 -0.24 16.76
N LEU A 472 16.45 -0.72 15.57
CA LEU A 472 15.53 -0.03 14.67
C LEU A 472 14.19 0.23 15.36
N LEU A 473 13.62 -0.78 16.02
CA LEU A 473 12.37 -0.64 16.76
C LEU A 473 12.47 0.38 17.90
N ALA A 474 13.56 0.36 18.66
CA ALA A 474 13.80 1.32 19.73
C ALA A 474 13.84 2.76 19.19
N ASN A 475 14.51 2.98 18.06
CA ASN A 475 14.61 4.29 17.42
C ASN A 475 13.29 4.75 16.79
N ALA A 476 12.52 3.84 16.19
CA ALA A 476 11.22 4.19 15.60
C ALA A 476 10.24 4.77 16.64
N LYS A 477 10.32 4.29 17.90
CA LYS A 477 9.54 4.83 19.03
C LYS A 477 9.99 6.21 19.49
N THR A 478 11.25 6.60 19.22
CA THR A 478 11.77 7.94 19.54
C THR A 478 11.58 8.94 18.42
N ASP A 479 11.61 8.48 17.16
CA ASP A 479 11.46 9.32 15.96
C ASP A 479 10.03 9.85 15.79
N THR A 480 9.04 9.22 16.42
CA THR A 480 7.59 9.51 16.32
C THR A 480 7.06 10.41 17.45
N ALA A 481 7.92 11.13 18.18
CA ALA A 481 7.49 12.00 19.28
C ALA A 481 6.46 13.06 18.82
N PRO A 482 5.35 13.24 19.56
CA PRO A 482 4.16 13.91 19.07
C PRO A 482 4.37 15.42 18.97
N THR A 483 4.31 15.97 17.76
CA THR A 483 4.26 17.43 17.55
C THR A 483 2.88 17.93 17.15
N GLU A 484 1.83 17.10 17.25
CA GLU A 484 0.47 17.53 16.94
C GLU A 484 -0.49 17.34 18.12
N LEU A 485 -1.18 18.43 18.46
CA LEU A 485 -2.28 18.52 19.44
C LEU A 485 -3.56 17.82 18.95
N PHE A 486 -3.55 17.23 17.76
CA PHE A 486 -4.71 16.59 17.14
C PHE A 486 -4.33 15.23 16.54
N PRO A 487 -5.18 14.20 16.69
CA PRO A 487 -4.91 12.85 16.20
C PRO A 487 -5.23 12.77 14.71
N ALA A 488 -4.34 13.25 13.85
CA ALA A 488 -4.37 12.88 12.44
C ALA A 488 -3.70 11.50 12.30
N GLU A 489 -4.49 10.52 11.84
CA GLU A 489 -4.10 9.17 11.41
C GLU A 489 -3.40 8.27 12.45
N ARG A 490 -4.20 7.74 13.39
CA ARG A 490 -3.85 6.53 14.16
C ARG A 490 -3.78 5.24 13.33
N GLU A 491 -4.12 5.27 12.03
CA GLU A 491 -4.27 4.07 11.19
C GLU A 491 -2.94 3.38 10.85
N LYS A 492 -1.79 4.08 10.89
CA LYS A 492 -0.44 3.52 10.62
C LYS A 492 0.41 3.32 11.88
N ALA A 493 -0.21 3.40 13.06
CA ALA A 493 0.52 3.25 14.31
C ALA A 493 0.88 1.77 14.52
N GLY A 494 2.17 1.44 14.43
CA GLY A 494 2.70 0.11 14.76
C GLY A 494 3.04 -0.78 13.55
N ASP A 495 3.00 -0.29 12.32
CA ASP A 495 3.38 -1.07 11.14
C ASP A 495 4.86 -1.47 11.18
N VAL A 496 5.72 -0.56 11.64
CA VAL A 496 7.15 -0.85 11.89
C VAL A 496 7.31 -1.86 13.02
N ASP A 497 6.49 -1.79 14.09
CA ASP A 497 6.50 -2.79 15.15
C ASP A 497 6.15 -4.17 14.58
N ALA A 498 5.11 -4.27 13.75
CA ALA A 498 4.66 -5.50 13.13
C ALA A 498 5.73 -6.11 12.22
N ALA A 499 6.30 -5.29 11.32
CA ALA A 499 7.37 -5.70 10.41
C ALA A 499 8.60 -6.21 11.19
N VAL A 500 9.05 -5.48 12.22
CA VAL A 500 10.20 -5.89 13.03
C VAL A 500 9.92 -7.20 13.80
N MET A 501 8.73 -7.34 14.38
CA MET A 501 8.37 -8.56 15.11
C MET A 501 8.25 -9.76 14.15
N ALA A 502 7.74 -9.57 12.93
CA ALA A 502 7.73 -10.59 11.90
C ALA A 502 9.16 -11.02 11.51
N ALA A 503 10.05 -10.05 11.27
CA ALA A 503 11.45 -10.30 10.94
C ALA A 503 12.19 -11.05 12.05
N LEU A 504 12.01 -10.63 13.30
CA LEU A 504 12.58 -11.32 14.47
C LEU A 504 11.99 -12.74 14.62
N GLY A 505 10.69 -12.88 14.39
CA GLY A 505 10.00 -14.18 14.36
C GLY A 505 10.62 -15.12 13.32
N ALA A 506 10.86 -14.63 12.10
CA ALA A 506 11.53 -15.40 11.05
C ALA A 506 12.94 -15.82 11.47
N LEU A 507 13.77 -14.93 12.05
CA LEU A 507 15.10 -15.29 12.55
C LEU A 507 15.04 -16.37 13.65
N VAL A 508 14.09 -16.25 14.58
CA VAL A 508 13.89 -17.22 15.66
C VAL A 508 13.45 -18.57 15.09
N LEU A 509 12.51 -18.58 14.15
CA LEU A 509 12.03 -19.79 13.49
C LEU A 509 13.17 -20.50 12.76
N ARG A 510 13.95 -19.76 11.95
CA ARG A 510 15.15 -20.29 11.29
C ARG A 510 16.16 -20.85 12.29
N SER A 511 16.35 -20.18 13.42
CA SER A 511 17.24 -20.69 14.48
C SER A 511 16.76 -22.00 15.12
N VAL A 512 15.45 -22.16 15.32
CA VAL A 512 14.88 -23.39 15.90
C VAL A 512 14.91 -24.53 14.88
N GLU A 513 14.38 -24.30 13.68
CA GLU A 513 14.19 -25.36 12.68
C GLU A 513 15.51 -25.79 12.02
N ASP A 514 16.42 -24.85 11.76
CA ASP A 514 17.71 -25.14 11.11
C ASP A 514 18.87 -25.31 12.11
N SER A 515 18.59 -25.24 13.41
CA SER A 515 19.61 -25.30 14.48
C SER A 515 20.73 -24.27 14.33
N ILE A 516 20.42 -23.08 13.80
CA ILE A 516 21.37 -21.97 13.65
C ILE A 516 21.47 -21.21 14.99
N ALA A 517 22.68 -20.83 15.39
CA ALA A 517 22.88 -20.07 16.62
C ALA A 517 22.20 -18.69 16.56
N LEU A 518 21.41 -18.39 17.60
CA LEU A 518 20.79 -17.09 17.81
C LEU A 518 20.73 -16.84 19.32
N ASN A 519 21.32 -15.73 19.77
CA ASN A 519 21.29 -15.32 21.17
C ASN A 519 20.53 -14.00 21.30
N ILE A 520 19.44 -14.01 22.07
CA ILE A 520 18.66 -12.82 22.39
C ILE A 520 18.89 -12.50 23.85
N SER A 521 19.41 -11.30 24.14
CA SER A 521 19.68 -10.86 25.52
C SER A 521 18.37 -10.63 26.29
N ASN A 522 18.45 -10.64 27.63
CA ASN A 522 17.28 -10.34 28.48
C ASN A 522 16.72 -8.93 28.23
N ASP A 523 17.57 -7.93 27.98
CA ASP A 523 17.13 -6.57 27.66
C ASP A 523 16.31 -6.55 26.35
N HIS A 524 16.75 -7.32 25.35
CA HIS A 524 16.06 -7.47 24.08
C HIS A 524 14.72 -8.20 24.21
N LEU A 525 14.64 -9.23 25.06
CA LEU A 525 13.36 -9.86 25.40
C LEU A 525 12.40 -8.88 26.08
N GLY A 526 12.92 -7.95 26.90
CA GLY A 526 12.13 -6.86 27.49
C GLY A 526 11.47 -5.96 26.44
N ILE A 527 12.13 -5.71 25.30
CA ILE A 527 11.57 -4.96 24.18
C ILE A 527 10.41 -5.72 23.53
N VAL A 528 10.58 -7.04 23.30
CA VAL A 528 9.52 -7.91 22.76
C VAL A 528 8.32 -7.94 23.69
N MET A 529 8.54 -8.09 25.00
CA MET A 529 7.49 -8.03 26.01
C MET A 529 6.74 -6.70 26.03
N SER A 530 7.47 -5.58 25.89
CA SER A 530 6.85 -4.26 25.77
C SER A 530 5.96 -4.18 24.53
N CYS A 531 6.35 -4.78 23.41
CA CYS A 531 5.51 -4.84 22.20
C CYS A 531 4.20 -5.59 22.48
N VAL A 532 4.24 -6.77 23.11
CA VAL A 532 3.05 -7.53 23.50
C VAL A 532 2.09 -6.70 24.37
N GLN A 533 2.62 -5.89 25.28
CA GLN A 533 1.78 -5.15 26.24
C GLN A 533 1.23 -3.82 25.72
N SER A 534 1.94 -3.17 24.80
CA SER A 534 1.72 -1.75 24.50
C SER A 534 1.63 -1.39 23.02
N SER A 535 1.91 -2.33 22.10
CA SER A 535 1.80 -2.01 20.67
C SER A 535 0.33 -1.85 20.28
N PRO A 536 -0.03 -0.77 19.56
CA PRO A 536 -1.38 -0.58 19.05
C PRO A 536 -1.73 -1.61 17.95
N SER A 537 -0.73 -2.12 17.23
CA SER A 537 -0.92 -3.10 16.16
C SER A 537 -1.21 -4.49 16.72
N VAL A 538 -2.38 -5.05 16.36
CA VAL A 538 -2.77 -6.44 16.67
C VAL A 538 -1.77 -7.42 16.06
N GLU A 539 -1.31 -7.15 14.84
CA GLU A 539 -0.32 -7.95 14.14
C GLU A 539 1.03 -7.97 14.88
N ALA A 540 1.50 -6.80 15.33
CA ALA A 540 2.74 -6.72 16.11
C ALA A 540 2.67 -7.52 17.41
N ARG A 541 1.55 -7.42 18.15
CA ARG A 541 1.35 -8.21 19.38
C ARG A 541 1.33 -9.70 19.08
N THR A 542 0.60 -10.11 18.03
CA THR A 542 0.52 -11.52 17.58
C THR A 542 1.90 -12.06 17.19
N ASN A 543 2.65 -11.34 16.35
CA ASN A 543 4.00 -11.73 15.94
C ASN A 543 4.97 -11.82 17.14
N ALA A 544 4.87 -10.90 18.09
CA ALA A 544 5.68 -10.93 19.31
C ALA A 544 5.36 -12.16 20.19
N ILE A 545 4.08 -12.53 20.32
CA ILE A 545 3.68 -13.75 21.05
C ILE A 545 4.16 -15.00 20.32
N ARG A 546 4.01 -15.07 18.99
CA ARG A 546 4.50 -16.19 18.18
C ARG A 546 6.01 -16.38 18.32
N LEU A 547 6.77 -15.28 18.31
CA LEU A 547 8.20 -15.26 18.57
C LEU A 547 8.50 -15.86 19.95
N LEU A 548 7.83 -15.39 21.01
CA LEU A 548 8.01 -15.89 22.37
C LEU A 548 7.67 -17.39 22.51
N GLY A 549 6.57 -17.84 21.90
CA GLY A 549 6.19 -19.25 21.84
C GLY A 549 7.24 -20.09 21.14
N THR A 550 7.77 -19.61 20.02
CA THR A 550 8.83 -20.29 19.26
C THR A 550 10.15 -20.36 20.03
N LEU A 551 10.53 -19.30 20.74
CA LEU A 551 11.68 -19.33 21.66
C LEU A 551 11.47 -20.36 22.78
N GLY A 552 10.25 -20.46 23.30
CA GLY A 552 9.90 -21.42 24.33
C GLY A 552 10.02 -22.89 23.92
N LYS A 553 10.12 -23.19 22.61
CA LYS A 553 10.43 -24.54 22.11
C LYS A 553 11.89 -24.95 22.34
N LYS A 554 12.79 -23.99 22.53
CA LYS A 554 14.20 -24.29 22.87
C LYS A 554 14.29 -24.74 24.32
N PRO A 555 15.20 -25.66 24.67
CA PRO A 555 15.45 -26.00 26.07
C PRO A 555 15.85 -24.76 26.88
N HIS A 556 15.13 -24.52 27.97
CA HIS A 556 15.34 -23.38 28.86
C HIS A 556 15.09 -23.76 30.33
N ALA A 557 15.65 -23.01 31.27
CA ALA A 557 15.56 -23.31 32.70
C ALA A 557 14.19 -22.92 33.28
N LEU A 558 13.79 -23.55 34.41
CA LEU A 558 12.51 -23.24 35.06
C LEU A 558 12.33 -21.74 35.41
N PRO A 559 13.35 -20.98 35.86
CA PRO A 559 13.21 -19.54 36.07
C PRO A 559 12.90 -18.77 34.77
N GLU A 560 13.52 -19.14 33.66
CA GLU A 560 13.28 -18.53 32.34
C GLU A 560 11.87 -18.89 31.85
N ASN A 561 11.44 -20.15 32.03
CA ASN A 561 10.08 -20.59 31.72
C ASN A 561 9.04 -19.78 32.51
N LYS A 562 9.33 -19.47 33.78
CA LYS A 562 8.44 -18.67 34.62
C LYS A 562 8.32 -17.22 34.15
N VAL A 563 9.39 -16.63 33.62
CA VAL A 563 9.33 -15.29 33.00
C VAL A 563 8.47 -15.35 31.74
N LEU A 564 8.73 -16.30 30.83
CA LEU A 564 7.94 -16.51 29.61
C LEU A 564 6.45 -16.73 29.93
N GLY A 565 6.16 -17.65 30.84
CA GLY A 565 4.81 -17.93 31.32
C GLY A 565 4.14 -16.70 31.93
N GLY A 566 4.85 -15.93 32.76
CA GLY A 566 4.32 -14.67 33.31
C GLY A 566 3.89 -13.68 32.21
N CYS A 567 4.65 -13.61 31.12
CA CYS A 567 4.31 -12.75 29.96
C CYS A 567 3.07 -13.26 29.23
N LEU A 568 3.03 -14.55 28.89
CA LEU A 568 1.88 -15.17 28.22
C LEU A 568 0.62 -15.07 29.09
N TYR A 569 0.75 -15.21 30.41
CA TYR A 569 -0.36 -15.03 31.35
C TYR A 569 -0.97 -13.62 31.28
N GLN A 570 -0.13 -12.59 31.19
CA GLN A 570 -0.62 -11.22 31.03
C GLN A 570 -1.30 -11.02 29.68
N ALA A 571 -0.73 -11.59 28.61
CA ALA A 571 -1.27 -11.49 27.26
C ALA A 571 -2.61 -12.25 27.06
N LEU A 572 -2.92 -13.25 27.90
CA LEU A 572 -4.25 -13.91 27.90
C LEU A 572 -5.40 -12.94 28.14
N GLY A 573 -5.13 -11.78 28.76
CA GLY A 573 -6.11 -10.73 29.01
C GLY A 573 -6.34 -9.76 27.84
N ASP A 574 -5.74 -9.97 26.67
CA ASP A 574 -5.88 -9.07 25.52
C ASP A 574 -7.35 -8.96 25.07
N SER A 575 -7.75 -7.76 24.65
CA SER A 575 -9.10 -7.47 24.18
C SER A 575 -9.37 -8.05 22.79
N ASP A 576 -8.34 -8.32 22.00
CA ASP A 576 -8.43 -8.85 20.65
C ASP A 576 -8.53 -10.39 20.64
N LEU A 577 -9.35 -10.97 19.77
CA LEU A 577 -9.52 -12.43 19.71
C LEU A 577 -8.30 -13.12 19.08
N GLN A 578 -7.69 -12.54 18.05
CA GLN A 578 -6.55 -13.09 17.33
C GLN A 578 -5.35 -13.21 18.26
N VAL A 579 -5.07 -12.16 19.03
CA VAL A 579 -3.99 -12.14 20.01
C VAL A 579 -4.19 -13.25 21.04
N VAL A 580 -5.40 -13.38 21.60
CA VAL A 580 -5.70 -14.44 22.58
C VAL A 580 -5.52 -15.83 21.98
N CYS A 581 -5.91 -16.05 20.72
CA CYS A 581 -5.70 -17.34 20.05
C CYS A 581 -4.20 -17.68 19.94
N GLU A 582 -3.38 -16.71 19.55
CA GLU A 582 -1.93 -16.91 19.45
C GLU A 582 -1.28 -17.18 20.83
N VAL A 583 -1.73 -16.50 21.90
CA VAL A 583 -1.26 -16.77 23.26
C VAL A 583 -1.58 -18.21 23.66
N LEU A 584 -2.78 -18.69 23.35
CA LEU A 584 -3.19 -20.06 23.63
C LEU A 584 -2.32 -21.07 22.88
N ASN A 585 -2.06 -20.85 21.59
CA ASN A 585 -1.17 -21.71 20.80
C ASN A 585 0.25 -21.73 21.38
N ALA A 586 0.81 -20.57 21.75
CA ALA A 586 2.11 -20.49 22.42
C ALA A 586 2.13 -21.26 23.75
N LEU A 587 1.06 -21.18 24.54
CA LEU A 587 0.93 -21.97 25.78
C LEU A 587 0.84 -23.47 25.51
N PHE A 588 0.14 -23.90 24.46
CA PHE A 588 0.08 -25.31 24.07
C PHE A 588 1.46 -25.84 23.70
N ASP A 589 2.19 -25.08 22.89
CA ASP A 589 3.53 -25.44 22.43
C ASP A 589 4.53 -25.55 23.59
N VAL A 590 4.58 -24.54 24.47
CA VAL A 590 5.54 -24.48 25.58
C VAL A 590 5.21 -25.50 26.67
N TYR A 591 3.92 -25.64 27.02
CA TYR A 591 3.49 -26.50 28.10
C TYR A 591 2.96 -27.85 27.62
N ALA A 592 3.19 -28.26 26.38
CA ALA A 592 3.02 -29.67 26.00
C ALA A 592 4.05 -30.56 26.72
N ASP A 593 5.22 -30.02 27.02
CA ASP A 593 6.31 -30.70 27.73
C ASP A 593 6.09 -30.71 29.25
N GLU A 594 5.99 -31.90 29.83
CA GLU A 594 5.74 -32.12 31.26
C GLU A 594 6.86 -31.55 32.16
N GLN A 595 8.07 -31.32 31.64
CA GLN A 595 9.15 -30.75 32.45
C GLN A 595 8.82 -29.34 32.98
N TYR A 596 7.92 -28.61 32.31
CA TYR A 596 7.49 -27.26 32.67
C TYR A 596 6.20 -27.22 33.50
N ASP A 597 5.63 -28.38 33.87
CA ASP A 597 4.36 -28.46 34.61
C ASP A 597 4.40 -27.75 35.96
N SER A 598 5.55 -27.80 36.65
CA SER A 598 5.72 -27.13 37.94
C SER A 598 5.43 -25.62 37.84
N VAL A 599 5.94 -24.97 36.80
CA VAL A 599 5.69 -23.55 36.52
C VAL A 599 4.26 -23.34 36.04
N PHE A 600 3.75 -24.26 35.21
CA PHE A 600 2.38 -24.17 34.71
C PHE A 600 1.34 -24.08 35.84
N PHE A 601 1.47 -24.95 36.84
CA PHE A 601 0.60 -24.98 38.00
C PHE A 601 0.91 -23.84 38.98
N GLU A 602 2.17 -23.43 39.14
CA GLU A 602 2.55 -22.29 39.98
C GLU A 602 1.91 -20.98 39.49
N LEU A 603 1.91 -20.75 38.17
CA LEU A 603 1.29 -19.57 37.55
C LEU A 603 -0.25 -19.67 37.43
N ASN A 604 -0.84 -20.74 37.96
CA ASN A 604 -2.29 -20.98 37.97
C ASN A 604 -2.93 -20.97 36.57
N PHE A 605 -2.20 -21.39 35.53
CA PHE A 605 -2.71 -21.38 34.16
C PHE A 605 -3.95 -22.24 34.00
N LEU A 606 -4.05 -23.39 34.68
CA LEU A 606 -5.21 -24.27 34.56
C LEU A 606 -6.53 -23.52 34.82
N THR A 607 -6.58 -22.75 35.91
CA THR A 607 -7.77 -21.96 36.28
C THR A 607 -8.04 -20.85 35.27
N SER A 608 -7.00 -20.15 34.81
CA SER A 608 -7.15 -19.08 33.83
C SER A 608 -7.61 -19.59 32.47
N LEU A 609 -7.09 -20.74 32.02
CA LEU A 609 -7.49 -21.39 30.77
C LEU A 609 -8.95 -21.87 30.81
N GLU A 610 -9.42 -22.39 31.96
CA GLU A 610 -10.85 -22.72 32.15
C GLU A 610 -11.73 -21.47 32.03
N HIS A 611 -11.31 -20.35 32.62
CA HIS A 611 -12.03 -19.08 32.52
C HIS A 611 -12.08 -18.58 31.07
N VAL A 612 -10.93 -18.53 30.38
CA VAL A 612 -10.83 -18.14 28.97
C VAL A 612 -11.71 -19.03 28.09
N SER A 613 -11.65 -20.36 28.27
CA SER A 613 -12.47 -21.33 27.52
C SER A 613 -13.97 -21.02 27.62
N SER A 614 -14.44 -20.66 28.83
CA SER A 614 -15.85 -20.33 29.06
C SER A 614 -16.30 -19.04 28.35
N GLY A 615 -15.43 -18.02 28.29
CA GLY A 615 -15.71 -16.74 27.64
C GLY A 615 -15.53 -16.77 26.12
N MET A 616 -14.55 -17.53 25.62
CA MET A 616 -14.14 -17.57 24.21
C MET A 616 -15.28 -18.01 23.28
N LYS A 617 -16.15 -18.94 23.73
CA LYS A 617 -17.35 -19.34 22.95
C LYS A 617 -18.27 -18.17 22.63
N ASN A 618 -18.45 -17.23 23.57
CA ASN A 618 -19.31 -16.07 23.36
C ASN A 618 -18.60 -14.99 22.53
N LYS A 619 -17.29 -14.82 22.73
CA LYS A 619 -16.47 -13.88 21.95
C LYS A 619 -16.44 -14.25 20.46
N ILE A 620 -16.16 -15.51 20.11
CA ILE A 620 -16.22 -15.99 18.72
C ILE A 620 -17.58 -15.70 18.09
N LYS A 621 -18.69 -15.92 18.82
CA LYS A 621 -20.04 -15.64 18.29
C LYS A 621 -20.31 -14.16 18.07
N SER A 622 -19.78 -13.30 18.94
CA SER A 622 -19.90 -11.84 18.82
C SER A 622 -19.16 -11.35 17.58
N ASP A 623 -17.93 -11.83 17.41
CA ASP A 623 -16.99 -11.29 16.43
C ASP A 623 -17.15 -11.93 15.04
N ALA A 624 -17.90 -13.02 14.93
CA ALA A 624 -18.15 -13.74 13.67
C ALA A 624 -18.84 -12.92 12.56
N LYS A 625 -19.40 -11.75 12.89
CA LYS A 625 -20.00 -10.84 11.90
C LYS A 625 -19.04 -9.79 11.37
N THR A 626 -17.92 -9.58 12.05
CA THR A 626 -17.00 -8.48 11.81
C THR A 626 -15.61 -8.95 11.40
N LEU A 627 -15.20 -10.14 11.84
CA LEU A 627 -13.92 -10.76 11.48
C LEU A 627 -14.07 -11.64 10.24
N ASP A 628 -12.94 -11.88 9.57
CA ASP A 628 -12.88 -12.77 8.43
C ASP A 628 -13.26 -14.23 8.81
N ARG A 629 -13.58 -15.03 7.80
CA ARG A 629 -14.03 -16.41 8.00
C ARG A 629 -12.89 -17.32 8.51
N GLU A 630 -11.66 -17.05 8.12
CA GLU A 630 -10.47 -17.87 8.42
C GLU A 630 -10.05 -17.73 9.88
N LEU A 631 -9.96 -16.51 10.40
CA LEU A 631 -9.72 -16.17 11.79
C LEU A 631 -10.82 -16.76 12.68
N ILE A 632 -12.08 -16.74 12.23
CA ILE A 632 -13.16 -17.41 12.97
C ILE A 632 -12.98 -18.94 12.98
N ALA A 633 -12.58 -19.54 11.87
CA ALA A 633 -12.26 -20.96 11.81
C ALA A 633 -11.08 -21.30 12.75
N HIS A 634 -9.99 -20.53 12.66
CA HIS A 634 -8.83 -20.64 13.52
C HIS A 634 -9.19 -20.51 15.01
N ALA A 635 -10.01 -19.52 15.38
CA ALA A 635 -10.44 -19.34 16.77
C ALA A 635 -11.29 -20.52 17.28
N LYS A 636 -12.12 -21.13 16.43
CA LYS A 636 -12.87 -22.35 16.79
C LYS A 636 -11.91 -23.53 17.02
N GLU A 637 -10.91 -23.70 16.16
CA GLU A 637 -9.88 -24.72 16.27
C GLU A 637 -9.06 -24.54 17.56
N THR A 638 -8.55 -23.33 17.81
CA THR A 638 -7.81 -23.01 19.04
C THR A 638 -8.66 -23.29 20.29
N ARG A 639 -9.96 -22.99 20.26
CA ARG A 639 -10.86 -23.32 21.38
C ARG A 639 -11.01 -24.83 21.56
N LEU A 640 -11.10 -25.61 20.49
CA LEU A 640 -11.14 -27.06 20.56
C LEU A 640 -9.86 -27.62 21.20
N ASN A 641 -8.70 -27.13 20.75
CA ASN A 641 -7.40 -27.48 21.31
C ASN A 641 -7.28 -27.05 22.78
N LEU A 642 -7.82 -25.89 23.16
CA LEU A 642 -7.89 -25.44 24.55
C LEU A 642 -8.64 -26.43 25.45
N VAL A 643 -9.83 -26.88 25.04
CA VAL A 643 -10.63 -27.84 25.82
C VAL A 643 -9.88 -29.15 26.00
N ARG A 644 -9.22 -29.64 24.93
CA ARG A 644 -8.38 -30.84 24.97
C ARG A 644 -7.19 -30.67 25.91
N PHE A 645 -6.49 -29.55 25.79
CA PHE A 645 -5.32 -29.23 26.60
C PHE A 645 -5.66 -29.13 28.10
N ILE A 646 -6.79 -28.49 28.46
CA ILE A 646 -7.28 -28.45 29.84
C ILE A 646 -7.54 -29.87 30.37
N LYS A 647 -8.20 -30.72 29.58
CA LYS A 647 -8.46 -32.12 29.97
C LYS A 647 -7.16 -32.89 30.17
N TYR A 648 -6.20 -32.74 29.26
CA TYR A 648 -4.88 -33.35 29.34
C TYR A 648 -4.15 -32.94 30.63
N LYS A 649 -4.08 -31.64 30.94
CA LYS A 649 -3.41 -31.13 32.14
C LYS A 649 -4.08 -31.53 33.45
N LYS A 650 -5.41 -31.72 33.47
CA LYS A 650 -6.10 -32.29 34.64
C LYS A 650 -5.72 -33.73 34.93
N GLN A 651 -5.52 -34.53 33.89
CA GLN A 651 -5.13 -35.95 34.02
C GLN A 651 -3.69 -36.11 34.49
N HIS A 652 -2.81 -35.16 34.15
CA HIS A 652 -1.37 -35.19 34.48
C HIS A 652 -1.00 -34.33 35.69
N ARG A 653 -2.00 -33.78 36.41
CA ARG A 653 -1.80 -33.04 37.65
C ARG A 653 -1.32 -34.00 38.75
N ARG A 654 0.00 -34.08 38.93
CA ARG A 654 0.63 -34.87 39.99
C ARG A 654 0.64 -34.14 41.32
#